data_AF-A0A660LJC4-F1
#
_entry.id   AF-A0A660LJC4-F1
#
_cell.length_a   1.000
_cell.length_b   1.000
_cell.length_c   1.000
_cell.angle_alpha   90.00
_cell.angle_beta   90.00
_cell.angle_gamma   90.00
#
_symmetry.space_group_name_H-M   'P 1'
#
loop_
_entity.id
_entity.type
_entity.pdbx_description
1 polymer ?
#
loop_
_entity_poly.entity_id
_entity_poly.type
_entity_poly.pdbx_seq_one_letter_code
_entity_poly.pdbx_strand_id
1 'polypeptide(L)'
;MSGRRAPRRAAALLVAGLTGMVIAPPSVSAAPSTAWVDNAFRVDTPNVVRRANIVLGSPPLQANQLMPLGNGTFGAAVWGAGGFTAQLNRGDTWPTRKSPGQVTIPGLAPLTNAADYRGSVDLYDATFRQSGGGMTATTYVRADKDQLVVDVTGADPNSTQTARINLQSGRNPTAGASDGIARLAETWVDTGSFTGGTGKTFGSLAAVTAGGREVSARVVDARTVEVSFKPNADGTFRVLIGSPSYNGGDAQAAAAGVLGSDTTGNLRTAHLAWWQQYWNKVGLIRLQSADGTADYMENLRTIFLYVQGASERGEFPTGQAGTNPLFNFSRDSQGWGGGHYWHWNMRMHLAANMGAGNTDANLPRYRLYRDNLENIRKWTTERMGGRPGICVPETMRFDGTGWYTGTDDGNPSCIAAGPPEWNRRNLTTGANVSLSMWRHYLATDDRTFLERNYPFMADAARFLLAYAVEGADGKLHTSPSNAHETQWDVSDPITDRLAMKTLFPIVVEAATLLGQDAALVTQLQAAIPKILDLPTETRNGQTAFAYSAQPLAQLRNVENLDLETVFPFNTVTDQTPAEFELAKASYATRRFVNANDWSLDAVDAARLHNGPEVAARLRATTSSYQIFSNGLANLGPTGATNTYDEHAGVTALAINEALATDFDGIVRIAPAVPPGWTAEGTVFLQHRSKISVQVQEGAVTTAALVNGPAARSIRIKNPWPGQEAQIVSGSSPGTVVVPATTAALITLPAAANGTYLIQRPSAPTSALPTAVLTGAAPTEARHLAGSNARIGIDVPGYEPPGPCPTPTQTPLFAWDPSSGNTIDDASGYDRDGVWAGGAASYLATGPTGSSASIDGPRYLRTNGVATLGYLREATWAAEIKINASNSYRRIWDWKTPSGGDSVGFLIDLTPSGQVRIITSGVGVTTNAVLPTGRFINLVITASRSGEIDVYVDGTRVGGGSIPNLAIDGCAPAELRIGADQGGGQRISAEVDRTAMFTKALGAEDRGRWQALAFTAPGESVTAETEISGSVPQVLSLAFNQATANLGTFKPGVTADYTATLDATVTSTAPNAALTVHDASATAPGHLVQGSYVLPQALQVRAGAGAFAPVGGASAPTPLVSYTGPKSLDAVAIALKQPIAATDGLHTGAYGKTLTFTLSTTTP
;
A
#
# COMPACT_ATOMS: atom_id res chain seq x y z
N MET A 1 -76.50 7.04 34.61
CA MET A 1 -76.57 7.31 36.06
C MET A 1 -75.42 6.58 36.73
N SER A 2 -74.61 7.32 37.50
CA SER A 2 -73.78 6.91 38.66
C SER A 2 -73.19 5.48 38.67
N GLY A 3 -71.88 5.24 38.68
CA GLY A 3 -70.81 5.97 39.36
C GLY A 3 -70.17 5.08 40.42
N ARG A 4 -68.82 5.01 40.40
CA ARG A 4 -67.88 4.51 41.43
C ARG A 4 -67.65 2.99 41.54
N ARG A 5 -66.45 2.55 41.12
CA ARG A 5 -65.29 2.17 41.97
C ARG A 5 -64.34 1.30 41.13
N ALA A 6 -63.13 1.79 40.85
CA ALA A 6 -61.97 0.97 40.50
C ALA A 6 -61.02 1.01 41.69
N PRO A 7 -60.48 -0.14 42.15
CA PRO A 7 -59.04 -0.38 41.89
C PRO A 7 -58.59 -1.86 41.77
N ARG A 8 -57.44 -2.03 41.08
CA ARG A 8 -56.38 -3.09 41.15
C ARG A 8 -56.69 -4.53 40.70
N ARG A 9 -56.01 -5.00 39.63
CA ARG A 9 -54.77 -5.82 39.66
C ARG A 9 -54.27 -6.22 38.25
N ALA A 10 -52.96 -6.08 38.08
CA ALA A 10 -52.01 -6.78 37.19
C ALA A 10 -52.34 -7.01 35.71
N ALA A 11 -51.69 -6.23 34.83
CA ALA A 11 -51.36 -6.63 33.46
C ALA A 11 -49.84 -6.53 33.29
N ALA A 12 -49.22 -7.66 32.96
CA ALA A 12 -47.84 -7.72 32.48
C ALA A 12 -47.83 -7.33 31.00
N LEU A 13 -47.09 -6.28 30.65
CA LEU A 13 -46.76 -5.98 29.26
C LEU A 13 -45.26 -6.24 29.05
N LEU A 14 -44.97 -7.18 28.15
CA LEU A 14 -43.66 -7.33 27.51
C LEU A 14 -43.28 -6.00 26.84
N VAL A 15 -42.13 -5.45 27.20
CA VAL A 15 -41.45 -4.42 26.42
C VAL A 15 -40.49 -5.14 25.49
N ALA A 16 -40.81 -5.16 24.19
CA ALA A 16 -39.90 -5.56 23.15
C ALA A 16 -38.74 -4.54 23.08
N GLY A 17 -37.52 -5.00 23.39
CA GLY A 17 -36.30 -4.25 23.18
C GLY A 17 -35.99 -4.20 21.68
N LEU A 18 -36.34 -3.10 21.03
CA LEU A 18 -35.80 -2.71 19.73
C LEU A 18 -34.30 -2.41 19.92
N THR A 19 -33.44 -3.37 19.61
CA THR A 19 -32.04 -3.12 19.30
C THR A 19 -31.98 -2.34 17.99
N GLY A 20 -31.96 -1.01 18.10
CA GLY A 20 -31.63 -0.15 16.97
C GLY A 20 -30.21 -0.49 16.51
N MET A 21 -30.09 -1.10 15.33
CA MET A 21 -28.88 -0.98 14.52
C MET A 21 -28.55 0.50 14.45
N VAL A 22 -27.42 0.91 15.03
CA VAL A 22 -26.80 2.19 14.68
C VAL A 22 -26.27 2.02 13.26
N ILE A 23 -27.16 2.18 12.29
CA ILE A 23 -26.76 2.51 10.93
C ILE A 23 -26.11 3.88 11.08
N ALA A 24 -24.78 3.92 10.95
CA ALA A 24 -24.09 5.19 10.80
C ALA A 24 -24.85 5.97 9.70
N PRO A 25 -25.27 7.22 9.95
CA PRO A 25 -25.98 7.97 8.93
C PRO A 25 -25.11 7.97 7.66
N PRO A 26 -25.69 7.81 6.46
CA PRO A 26 -24.93 7.95 5.24
C PRO A 26 -24.16 9.26 5.33
N SER A 27 -22.85 9.21 5.10
CA SER A 27 -22.02 10.41 5.07
C SER A 27 -22.66 11.37 4.07
N VAL A 28 -23.28 12.44 4.57
CA VAL A 28 -23.79 13.51 3.74
C VAL A 28 -22.57 14.02 2.97
N SER A 29 -22.55 13.76 1.66
CA SER A 29 -21.49 14.26 0.77
C SER A 29 -21.40 15.77 1.02
N ALA A 30 -20.22 16.23 1.45
CA ALA A 30 -20.00 17.65 1.63
C ALA A 30 -20.24 18.33 0.28
N ALA A 31 -20.91 19.49 0.29
CA ALA A 31 -21.15 20.23 -0.94
C ALA A 31 -19.83 20.44 -1.72
N PRO A 32 -19.85 20.41 -3.06
CA PRO A 32 -18.65 20.60 -3.86
C PRO A 32 -17.89 21.86 -3.45
N SER A 33 -16.56 21.75 -3.38
CA SER A 33 -15.68 22.83 -2.93
C SER A 33 -14.43 22.93 -3.80
N THR A 34 -13.73 24.05 -3.71
CA THR A 34 -12.45 24.26 -4.39
C THR A 34 -11.31 24.48 -3.39
N ALA A 35 -10.18 23.82 -3.62
CA ALA A 35 -8.93 24.08 -2.93
C ALA A 35 -8.09 25.17 -3.64
N TRP A 36 -8.58 25.73 -4.74
CA TRP A 36 -7.96 26.88 -5.39
C TRP A 36 -8.32 28.17 -4.64
N VAL A 37 -7.37 28.71 -3.88
CA VAL A 37 -7.54 29.91 -3.06
C VAL A 37 -6.31 30.81 -3.20
N ASP A 38 -6.53 32.11 -3.44
CA ASP A 38 -5.48 33.12 -3.65
C ASP A 38 -4.47 32.72 -4.72
N ASN A 39 -4.96 32.28 -5.88
CA ASN A 39 -4.12 31.90 -7.02
C ASN A 39 -3.18 30.69 -6.76
N ALA A 40 -3.53 29.84 -5.80
CA ALA A 40 -2.79 28.63 -5.48
C ALA A 40 -3.72 27.50 -5.06
N PHE A 41 -3.32 26.26 -5.36
CA PHE A 41 -3.98 25.07 -4.84
C PHE A 41 -3.48 24.81 -3.41
N ARG A 42 -4.36 24.96 -2.41
CA ARG A 42 -4.01 24.88 -0.99
C ARG A 42 -4.10 23.44 -0.49
N VAL A 43 -2.96 22.93 -0.04
CA VAL A 43 -2.82 21.57 0.50
C VAL A 43 -2.18 21.64 1.89
N ASP A 44 -2.78 20.95 2.84
CA ASP A 44 -2.19 20.64 4.13
C ASP A 44 -1.28 19.42 3.96
N THR A 45 -0.08 19.67 3.42
CA THR A 45 0.90 18.65 3.06
C THR A 45 1.15 17.62 4.16
N PRO A 46 1.39 18.01 5.45
CA PRO A 46 1.59 17.03 6.51
C PRO A 46 0.44 16.04 6.64
N ASN A 47 -0.80 16.52 6.70
CA ASN A 47 -1.95 15.67 6.97
C ASN A 47 -2.40 14.85 5.77
N VAL A 48 -2.20 15.35 4.54
CA VAL A 48 -2.43 14.54 3.33
C VAL A 48 -1.43 13.39 3.25
N VAL A 49 -0.13 13.63 3.48
CA VAL A 49 0.87 12.55 3.48
C VAL A 49 0.58 11.55 4.60
N ARG A 50 0.24 12.04 5.80
CA ARG A 50 -0.02 11.18 6.96
C ARG A 50 -1.24 10.27 6.83
N ARG A 51 -2.16 10.51 5.87
CA ARG A 51 -3.24 9.56 5.54
C ARG A 51 -2.71 8.17 5.19
N ALA A 52 -1.48 8.10 4.66
CA ALA A 52 -0.80 6.87 4.25
C ALA A 52 0.18 6.32 5.30
N ASN A 53 0.21 6.86 6.53
CA ASN A 53 1.06 6.30 7.59
C ASN A 53 0.79 4.81 7.80
N ILE A 54 1.86 4.05 8.02
CA ILE A 54 1.79 2.61 8.27
C ILE A 54 1.59 2.42 9.77
N VAL A 55 0.43 1.91 10.19
CA VAL A 55 0.09 1.75 11.62
C VAL A 55 0.23 0.29 12.05
N LEU A 56 0.81 0.07 13.22
CA LEU A 56 1.09 -1.24 13.79
C LEU A 56 0.37 -1.37 15.14
N GLY A 57 -0.71 -2.15 15.15
CA GLY A 57 -1.42 -2.58 16.36
C GLY A 57 -0.70 -3.68 17.15
N SER A 58 0.30 -4.32 16.54
CA SER A 58 1.19 -5.30 17.17
C SER A 58 2.62 -5.15 16.61
N PRO A 59 3.65 -5.61 17.35
CA PRO A 59 5.04 -5.52 16.89
C PRO A 59 5.27 -6.30 15.58
N PRO A 60 6.11 -5.78 14.66
CA PRO A 60 6.52 -6.52 13.47
C PRO A 60 7.53 -7.60 13.87
N LEU A 61 7.09 -8.78 14.28
CA LEU A 61 7.98 -9.82 14.82
C LEU A 61 8.75 -10.60 13.73
N GLN A 62 8.32 -10.52 12.47
CA GLN A 62 8.92 -11.24 11.35
C GLN A 62 9.67 -10.29 10.40
N ALA A 63 10.72 -10.79 9.75
CA ALA A 63 11.54 -9.99 8.84
C ALA A 63 10.76 -9.48 7.62
N ASN A 64 9.80 -10.25 7.12
CA ASN A 64 8.87 -9.84 6.05
C ASN A 64 7.79 -8.84 6.52
N GLN A 65 7.78 -8.43 7.79
CA GLN A 65 6.95 -7.35 8.33
C GLN A 65 7.74 -6.04 8.49
N LEU A 66 8.91 -5.94 7.84
CA LEU A 66 9.81 -4.79 7.97
C LEU A 66 9.15 -3.44 7.70
N MET A 67 9.61 -2.42 8.42
CA MET A 67 9.35 -1.02 8.16
C MET A 67 10.55 -0.40 7.41
N PRO A 68 10.33 0.17 6.21
CA PRO A 68 11.41 0.69 5.37
C PRO A 68 11.82 2.10 5.81
N LEU A 69 13.12 2.30 6.10
CA LEU A 69 13.70 3.60 6.45
C LEU A 69 14.96 3.83 5.62
N GLY A 70 15.13 5.00 5.00
CA GLY A 70 16.30 5.26 4.16
C GLY A 70 16.49 6.72 3.80
N ASN A 71 17.66 7.04 3.25
CA ASN A 71 18.02 8.39 2.79
C ASN A 71 18.41 8.42 1.29
N GLY A 72 18.13 7.33 0.57
CA GLY A 72 18.43 7.15 -0.84
C GLY A 72 19.83 6.61 -1.17
N THR A 73 20.71 6.47 -0.18
CA THR A 73 22.02 5.82 -0.33
C THR A 73 22.17 4.66 0.65
N PHE A 74 21.76 4.90 1.89
CA PHE A 74 21.75 3.98 3.01
C PHE A 74 20.29 3.69 3.42
N GLY A 75 19.97 2.41 3.59
CA GLY A 75 18.65 1.92 3.95
C GLY A 75 18.70 0.92 5.11
N ALA A 76 17.59 0.84 5.84
CA ALA A 76 17.36 -0.12 6.89
C ALA A 76 15.95 -0.70 6.77
N ALA A 77 15.86 -2.02 6.71
CA ALA A 77 14.62 -2.76 6.93
C ALA A 77 14.51 -3.08 8.42
N VAL A 78 13.55 -2.47 9.14
CA VAL A 78 13.46 -2.52 10.61
C VAL A 78 12.27 -3.35 11.09
N TRP A 79 12.47 -4.25 12.04
CA TRP A 79 11.41 -5.02 12.68
C TRP A 79 11.72 -5.33 14.17
N GLY A 80 10.77 -5.89 14.89
CA GLY A 80 10.78 -6.05 16.35
C GLY A 80 11.17 -7.45 16.85
N ALA A 81 11.88 -8.27 16.07
CA ALA A 81 12.31 -9.58 16.56
C ALA A 81 13.28 -9.43 17.73
N GLY A 82 12.93 -9.99 18.89
CA GLY A 82 13.76 -9.96 20.09
C GLY A 82 14.01 -8.55 20.65
N GLY A 83 13.14 -7.58 20.37
CA GLY A 83 13.24 -6.18 20.81
C GLY A 83 13.45 -5.20 19.67
N PHE A 84 14.56 -5.32 18.95
CA PHE A 84 14.82 -4.51 17.77
C PHE A 84 15.79 -5.23 16.87
N THR A 85 15.45 -5.33 15.59
CA THR A 85 16.32 -5.83 14.54
C THR A 85 16.24 -4.89 13.34
N ALA A 86 17.40 -4.56 12.75
CA ALA A 86 17.45 -3.83 11.49
C ALA A 86 18.44 -4.49 10.53
N GLN A 87 18.00 -4.81 9.32
CA GLN A 87 18.86 -5.22 8.22
C GLN A 87 19.37 -3.98 7.49
N LEU A 88 20.69 -3.76 7.48
CA LEU A 88 21.31 -2.61 6.84
C LEU A 88 21.56 -2.90 5.35
N ASN A 89 21.36 -1.91 4.49
CA ASN A 89 21.61 -2.03 3.05
C ASN A 89 22.20 -0.74 2.50
N ARG A 90 22.98 -0.86 1.42
CA ARG A 90 23.53 0.27 0.67
C ARG A 90 23.37 0.06 -0.83
N GLY A 91 23.25 1.17 -1.56
CA GLY A 91 23.12 1.16 -3.03
C GLY A 91 24.44 0.94 -3.79
N ASP A 92 25.59 0.92 -3.10
CA ASP A 92 26.93 0.94 -3.70
C ASP A 92 27.81 -0.28 -3.33
N THR A 93 27.26 -1.33 -2.72
CA THR A 93 28.00 -2.55 -2.33
C THR A 93 28.08 -3.60 -3.47
N TRP A 94 28.54 -3.17 -4.65
CA TRP A 94 28.67 -3.98 -5.86
C TRP A 94 29.69 -5.11 -5.73
N PRO A 95 29.60 -6.20 -6.52
CA PRO A 95 28.61 -6.46 -7.57
C PRO A 95 27.35 -7.19 -7.09
N THR A 96 27.31 -7.68 -5.85
CA THR A 96 26.21 -8.53 -5.35
C THR A 96 25.33 -7.84 -4.29
N ARG A 97 25.55 -6.55 -4.01
CA ARG A 97 24.86 -5.79 -2.95
C ARG A 97 24.95 -6.46 -1.58
N LYS A 98 26.17 -6.86 -1.21
CA LYS A 98 26.45 -7.39 0.13
C LYS A 98 26.00 -6.38 1.18
N SER A 99 25.26 -6.86 2.18
CA SER A 99 24.78 -6.04 3.27
C SER A 99 25.96 -5.60 4.18
N PRO A 100 25.94 -4.36 4.71
CA PRO A 100 26.78 -3.95 5.83
C PRO A 100 26.56 -4.73 7.13
N GLY A 101 25.41 -5.39 7.29
CA GLY A 101 25.11 -6.31 8.39
C GLY A 101 23.73 -6.13 9.01
N GLN A 102 23.46 -6.92 10.03
CA GLN A 102 22.23 -6.87 10.82
C GLN A 102 22.52 -6.28 12.19
N VAL A 103 21.67 -5.36 12.62
CA VAL A 103 21.73 -4.70 13.93
C VAL A 103 20.71 -5.33 14.85
N THR A 104 21.06 -5.60 16.10
CA THR A 104 20.11 -5.99 17.15
C THR A 104 20.27 -5.15 18.41
N ILE A 105 19.16 -4.80 19.07
CA ILE A 105 19.13 -4.11 20.37
C ILE A 105 18.16 -4.88 21.29
N PRO A 106 18.61 -5.94 21.98
CA PRO A 106 17.74 -6.83 22.75
C PRO A 106 17.02 -6.14 23.92
N GLY A 107 17.56 -5.05 24.44
CA GLY A 107 16.97 -4.32 25.56
C GLY A 107 15.65 -3.61 25.23
N LEU A 108 15.24 -3.58 23.95
CA LEU A 108 13.90 -3.15 23.53
C LEU A 108 12.84 -4.26 23.59
N ALA A 109 13.19 -5.48 24.01
CA ALA A 109 12.24 -6.58 24.16
C ALA A 109 11.03 -6.26 25.06
N PRO A 110 11.16 -5.53 26.19
CA PRO A 110 9.99 -5.18 26.98
C PRO A 110 9.05 -4.21 26.26
N LEU A 111 9.53 -3.41 25.29
CA LEU A 111 8.68 -2.58 24.44
C LEU A 111 7.90 -3.46 23.45
N THR A 112 8.58 -4.38 22.75
CA THR A 112 7.94 -5.21 21.72
C THR A 112 7.06 -6.30 22.30
N ASN A 113 7.32 -6.77 23.52
CA ASN A 113 6.51 -7.81 24.17
C ASN A 113 5.34 -7.22 24.97
N ALA A 114 5.18 -5.90 25.01
CA ALA A 114 4.15 -5.26 25.80
C ALA A 114 2.76 -5.45 25.18
N ALA A 115 1.77 -5.74 26.02
CA ALA A 115 0.37 -5.89 25.58
C ALA A 115 -0.22 -4.57 25.04
N ASP A 116 0.31 -3.43 25.49
CA ASP A 116 -0.08 -2.08 25.05
C ASP A 116 0.76 -1.55 23.89
N TYR A 117 1.52 -2.41 23.20
CA TYR A 117 2.35 -2.00 22.07
C TYR A 117 1.56 -1.20 21.03
N ARG A 118 2.15 -0.11 20.55
CA ARG A 118 1.71 0.65 19.38
C ARG A 118 2.93 1.03 18.55
N GLY A 119 2.80 1.00 17.23
CA GLY A 119 3.82 1.48 16.32
C GLY A 119 3.24 2.22 15.13
N SER A 120 4.02 3.11 14.53
CA SER A 120 3.66 3.77 13.29
C SER A 120 4.89 4.26 12.53
N VAL A 121 4.90 4.11 11.21
CA VAL A 121 5.81 4.86 10.33
C VAL A 121 5.10 6.13 9.89
N ASP A 122 5.59 7.28 10.35
CA ASP A 122 5.16 8.60 9.88
C ASP A 122 5.88 8.89 8.56
N LEU A 123 5.16 8.81 7.43
CA LEU A 123 5.76 8.99 6.10
C LEU A 123 6.12 10.46 5.82
N TYR A 124 5.49 11.42 6.49
CA TYR A 124 5.81 12.83 6.34
C TYR A 124 7.15 13.17 6.99
N ASP A 125 7.38 12.62 8.19
CA ASP A 125 8.62 12.83 8.93
C ASP A 125 9.68 11.77 8.63
N ALA A 126 9.32 10.66 7.96
CA ALA A 126 10.14 9.46 7.75
C ALA A 126 10.72 8.85 9.04
N THR A 127 9.88 8.75 10.07
CA THR A 127 10.25 8.20 11.38
C THR A 127 9.38 7.00 11.73
N PHE A 128 10.00 5.93 12.23
CA PHE A 128 9.31 4.80 12.82
C PHE A 128 9.23 5.01 14.35
N ARG A 129 8.02 5.22 14.85
CA ARG A 129 7.75 5.44 16.28
C ARG A 129 7.09 4.20 16.86
N GLN A 130 7.56 3.77 18.02
CA GLN A 130 7.01 2.65 18.76
C GLN A 130 6.86 3.02 20.24
N SER A 131 5.87 2.45 20.91
CA SER A 131 5.64 2.59 22.34
C SER A 131 5.05 1.32 22.92
N GLY A 132 5.38 1.00 24.17
CA GLY A 132 4.84 -0.15 24.89
C GLY A 132 5.63 -0.41 26.16
N GLY A 133 4.97 -0.91 27.21
CA GLY A 133 5.65 -1.28 28.46
C GLY A 133 6.37 -0.11 29.14
N GLY A 134 5.84 1.12 28.99
CA GLY A 134 6.44 2.35 29.54
C GLY A 134 7.63 2.90 28.75
N MET A 135 8.05 2.24 27.66
CA MET A 135 9.13 2.71 26.79
C MET A 135 8.60 3.33 25.50
N THR A 136 9.39 4.20 24.89
CA THR A 136 9.20 4.64 23.50
C THR A 136 10.51 4.53 22.72
N ALA A 137 10.41 4.22 21.43
CA ALA A 137 11.53 4.21 20.49
C ALA A 137 11.17 5.03 19.24
N THR A 138 12.06 5.93 18.81
CA THR A 138 11.98 6.63 17.52
C THR A 138 13.18 6.26 16.67
N THR A 139 12.93 5.64 15.53
CA THR A 139 13.96 5.15 14.61
C THR A 139 13.87 5.86 13.26
N TYR A 140 15.00 6.31 12.73
CA TYR A 140 15.06 6.96 11.41
C TYR A 140 16.47 6.90 10.82
N VAL A 141 16.56 6.85 9.49
CA VAL A 141 17.81 7.09 8.77
C VAL A 141 17.88 8.58 8.47
N ARG A 142 18.98 9.22 8.88
CA ARG A 142 19.17 10.66 8.66
C ARG A 142 19.19 11.00 7.18
N ALA A 143 18.43 12.03 6.80
CA ALA A 143 18.34 12.43 5.40
C ALA A 143 19.63 13.11 4.90
N ASP A 144 20.45 13.62 5.83
CA ASP A 144 21.68 14.38 5.60
C ASP A 144 22.96 13.56 5.82
N LYS A 145 22.86 12.34 6.38
CA LYS A 145 24.01 11.53 6.79
C LYS A 145 23.69 10.04 6.75
N ASP A 146 24.65 9.19 6.35
CA ASP A 146 24.49 7.72 6.30
C ASP A 146 24.54 7.09 7.70
N GLN A 147 23.55 7.46 8.52
CA GLN A 147 23.46 7.14 9.94
C GLN A 147 22.01 6.80 10.30
N LEU A 148 21.81 5.62 10.89
CA LEU A 148 20.56 5.15 11.49
C LEU A 148 20.59 5.52 12.96
N VAL A 149 19.52 6.17 13.41
CA VAL A 149 19.34 6.65 14.79
C VAL A 149 18.23 5.83 15.43
N VAL A 150 18.46 5.36 16.66
CA VAL A 150 17.44 4.75 17.53
C VAL A 150 17.44 5.52 18.84
N ASP A 151 16.46 6.41 19.01
CA ASP A 151 16.24 7.19 20.22
C ASP A 151 15.25 6.47 21.12
N VAL A 152 15.61 6.26 22.39
CA VAL A 152 14.79 5.51 23.35
C VAL A 152 14.58 6.34 24.61
N THR A 153 13.37 6.26 25.16
CA THR A 153 13.03 6.83 26.47
C THR A 153 12.26 5.81 27.31
N GLY A 154 12.29 5.96 28.64
CA GLY A 154 11.58 5.08 29.58
C GLY A 154 12.28 3.74 29.88
N ALA A 155 13.53 3.56 29.45
CA ALA A 155 14.30 2.36 29.78
C ALA A 155 14.77 2.39 31.24
N ASP A 156 14.93 1.22 31.88
CA ASP A 156 15.49 1.15 33.24
C ASP A 156 16.93 1.70 33.25
N PRO A 157 17.21 2.82 33.95
CA PRO A 157 18.52 3.46 33.95
C PRO A 157 19.63 2.56 34.50
N ASN A 158 19.30 1.54 35.29
CA ASN A 158 20.29 0.62 35.88
C ASN A 158 20.52 -0.63 35.03
N SER A 159 19.68 -0.88 34.02
CA SER A 159 19.82 -2.01 33.13
C SER A 159 20.99 -1.83 32.16
N THR A 160 21.78 -2.88 31.96
CA THR A 160 22.79 -2.91 30.90
C THR A 160 22.11 -3.15 29.56
N GLN A 161 22.36 -2.24 28.62
CA GLN A 161 21.89 -2.29 27.24
C GLN A 161 23.02 -2.71 26.32
N THR A 162 22.68 -3.39 25.22
CA THR A 162 23.63 -3.74 24.17
C THR A 162 23.07 -3.44 22.79
N ALA A 163 23.95 -3.00 21.90
CA ALA A 163 23.69 -2.89 20.47
C ALA A 163 24.75 -3.67 19.70
N ARG A 164 24.33 -4.62 18.87
CA ARG A 164 25.22 -5.51 18.11
C ARG A 164 25.11 -5.29 16.63
N ILE A 165 26.21 -5.42 15.92
CA ILE A 165 26.24 -5.61 14.46
C ILE A 165 26.79 -7.01 14.20
N ASN A 166 26.12 -7.78 13.36
CA ASN A 166 26.60 -9.08 12.92
C ASN A 166 26.49 -9.28 11.40
N LEU A 167 27.41 -10.08 10.86
CA LEU A 167 27.37 -10.57 9.48
C LEU A 167 27.06 -12.08 9.45
N GLN A 168 26.38 -12.52 8.39
CA GLN A 168 26.04 -13.93 8.16
C GLN A 168 27.25 -14.81 7.85
N SER A 169 27.01 -16.12 7.79
CA SER A 169 28.04 -17.08 7.39
C SER A 169 28.56 -16.85 5.97
N GLY A 170 29.85 -17.14 5.74
CA GLY A 170 30.54 -16.89 4.47
C GLY A 170 31.17 -15.50 4.31
N ARG A 171 30.97 -14.59 5.28
CA ARG A 171 31.59 -13.25 5.30
C ARG A 171 32.93 -13.26 6.04
N ASN A 172 33.89 -12.50 5.54
CA ASN A 172 35.26 -12.40 6.09
C ASN A 172 35.65 -10.95 6.42
N PRO A 173 34.94 -10.27 7.34
CA PRO A 173 35.24 -8.88 7.69
C PRO A 173 36.48 -8.76 8.58
N THR A 174 36.99 -7.54 8.70
CA THR A 174 37.85 -7.10 9.79
C THR A 174 36.97 -6.49 10.88
N ALA A 175 36.99 -7.09 12.08
CA ALA A 175 36.31 -6.57 13.25
C ALA A 175 37.23 -5.67 14.08
N GLY A 176 36.70 -4.58 14.61
CA GLY A 176 37.44 -3.65 15.46
C GLY A 176 36.56 -3.02 16.53
N ALA A 177 37.17 -2.66 17.66
CA ALA A 177 36.54 -1.92 18.73
C ALA A 177 37.57 -0.96 19.37
N SER A 178 37.29 0.34 19.30
CA SER A 178 38.14 1.39 19.86
C SER A 178 37.34 2.68 20.05
N ASP A 179 37.67 3.46 21.06
CA ASP A 179 37.05 4.77 21.34
C ASP A 179 35.51 4.74 21.47
N GLY A 180 34.96 3.67 22.05
CA GLY A 180 33.51 3.50 22.20
C GLY A 180 32.76 3.20 20.89
N ILE A 181 33.49 2.90 19.81
CA ILE A 181 32.95 2.51 18.50
C ILE A 181 33.31 1.04 18.24
N ALA A 182 32.30 0.22 17.92
CA ALA A 182 32.49 -1.15 17.45
C ALA A 182 32.14 -1.23 15.96
N ARG A 183 32.97 -1.88 15.13
CA ARG A 183 32.87 -1.82 13.67
C ARG A 183 33.22 -3.13 12.97
N LEU A 184 32.53 -3.40 11.86
CA LEU A 184 32.86 -4.44 10.89
C LEU A 184 33.12 -3.78 9.54
N ALA A 185 34.26 -4.11 8.91
CA ALA A 185 34.60 -3.63 7.58
C ALA A 185 35.05 -4.80 6.70
N GLU A 186 34.55 -4.90 5.48
CA GLU A 186 34.97 -5.91 4.50
C GLU A 186 35.15 -5.24 3.14
N THR A 187 36.18 -5.64 2.41
CA THR A 187 36.38 -5.24 1.01
C THR A 187 36.50 -6.46 0.13
N TRP A 188 36.11 -6.32 -1.13
CA TRP A 188 36.27 -7.34 -2.15
C TRP A 188 36.49 -6.68 -3.51
N VAL A 189 37.21 -7.38 -4.39
CA VAL A 189 37.43 -6.94 -5.76
C VAL A 189 36.33 -7.48 -6.64
N ASP A 190 35.79 -6.65 -7.52
CA ASP A 190 34.91 -7.12 -8.58
C ASP A 190 35.71 -7.85 -9.67
N THR A 191 35.77 -9.17 -9.53
CA THR A 191 36.37 -10.06 -10.53
C THR A 191 35.40 -10.45 -11.64
N GLY A 192 34.12 -10.07 -11.55
CA GLY A 192 33.08 -10.34 -12.53
C GLY A 192 32.68 -11.81 -12.66
N SER A 193 32.17 -12.20 -13.85
CA SER A 193 31.75 -13.57 -14.20
C SER A 193 32.74 -14.24 -15.17
N PHE A 194 32.33 -15.30 -15.89
CA PHE A 194 33.15 -16.00 -16.90
C PHE A 194 33.79 -15.07 -17.96
N THR A 195 33.25 -13.86 -18.14
CA THR A 195 33.75 -12.87 -19.11
C THR A 195 34.59 -11.74 -18.51
N GLY A 196 34.86 -11.77 -17.20
CA GLY A 196 35.64 -10.77 -16.47
C GLY A 196 34.78 -9.76 -15.69
N GLY A 197 35.44 -8.92 -14.88
CA GLY A 197 34.83 -7.89 -14.05
C GLY A 197 35.55 -6.55 -14.12
N THR A 198 35.06 -5.55 -13.39
CA THR A 198 35.61 -4.19 -13.44
C THR A 198 37.00 -4.06 -12.81
N GLY A 199 37.43 -5.01 -11.97
CA GLY A 199 38.66 -4.96 -11.21
C GLY A 199 38.66 -3.91 -10.08
N LYS A 200 37.54 -3.19 -9.88
CA LYS A 200 37.40 -2.20 -8.81
C LYS A 200 37.24 -2.89 -7.46
N THR A 201 37.77 -2.26 -6.41
CA THR A 201 37.52 -2.69 -5.02
C THR A 201 36.24 -2.02 -4.52
N PHE A 202 35.33 -2.84 -4.00
CA PHE A 202 34.13 -2.44 -3.29
C PHE A 202 34.22 -2.90 -1.84
N GLY A 203 33.33 -2.42 -0.99
CA GLY A 203 33.32 -2.82 0.40
C GLY A 203 32.06 -2.39 1.13
N SER A 204 31.94 -2.88 2.35
CA SER A 204 30.91 -2.49 3.30
C SER A 204 31.54 -2.19 4.64
N LEU A 205 31.13 -1.10 5.27
CA LEU A 205 31.46 -0.78 6.66
C LEU A 205 30.16 -0.52 7.42
N ALA A 206 30.04 -1.14 8.58
CA ALA A 206 29.02 -0.81 9.57
C ALA A 206 29.69 -0.59 10.93
N ALA A 207 29.30 0.47 11.61
CA ALA A 207 29.81 0.82 12.92
C ALA A 207 28.67 1.23 13.85
N VAL A 208 28.79 0.89 15.13
CA VAL A 208 27.82 1.21 16.16
C VAL A 208 28.48 1.90 17.35
N THR A 209 27.79 2.88 17.91
CA THR A 209 28.08 3.52 19.20
C THR A 209 26.78 3.89 19.91
N ALA A 210 26.87 4.33 21.16
CA ALA A 210 25.72 4.70 21.96
C ALA A 210 25.95 5.98 22.78
N GLY A 211 24.88 6.76 22.94
CA GLY A 211 24.76 7.83 23.93
C GLY A 211 24.07 7.30 25.18
N GLY A 212 24.72 7.46 26.32
CA GLY A 212 24.31 6.92 27.61
C GLY A 212 25.49 6.99 28.59
N ARG A 213 25.47 6.14 29.62
CA ARG A 213 26.54 6.00 30.61
C ARG A 213 27.31 4.71 30.38
N GLU A 214 28.56 4.66 30.85
CA GLU A 214 29.37 3.43 30.86
C GLU A 214 29.51 2.77 29.46
N VAL A 215 29.64 3.59 28.41
CA VAL A 215 29.73 3.09 27.02
C VAL A 215 31.05 2.36 26.79
N SER A 216 30.98 1.11 26.34
CA SER A 216 32.12 0.26 26.05
C SER A 216 31.90 -0.54 24.77
N ALA A 217 32.89 -0.54 23.88
CA ALA A 217 32.87 -1.29 22.62
C ALA A 217 33.75 -2.53 22.71
N ARG A 218 33.32 -3.64 22.10
CA ARG A 218 34.13 -4.87 21.98
C ARG A 218 33.88 -5.63 20.69
N VAL A 219 34.88 -6.41 20.29
CA VAL A 219 34.74 -7.48 19.30
C VAL A 219 34.25 -8.73 20.02
N VAL A 220 33.12 -9.29 19.59
CA VAL A 220 32.56 -10.53 20.16
C VAL A 220 33.20 -11.74 19.47
N ASP A 221 33.23 -11.71 18.14
CA ASP A 221 33.92 -12.66 17.29
C ASP A 221 34.26 -11.99 15.94
N ALA A 222 34.85 -12.74 15.00
CA ALA A 222 35.28 -12.18 13.72
C ALA A 222 34.16 -11.49 12.91
N ARG A 223 32.89 -11.86 13.09
CA ARG A 223 31.72 -11.34 12.35
C ARG A 223 30.72 -10.60 13.24
N THR A 224 31.04 -10.41 14.52
CA THR A 224 30.12 -9.80 15.49
C THR A 224 30.85 -8.78 16.34
N VAL A 225 30.30 -7.57 16.41
CA VAL A 225 30.77 -6.49 17.28
C VAL A 225 29.62 -5.94 18.12
N GLU A 226 29.95 -5.39 19.29
CA GLU A 226 28.96 -4.94 20.26
C GLU A 226 29.40 -3.65 20.96
N VAL A 227 28.43 -2.79 21.25
CA VAL A 227 28.56 -1.73 22.25
C VAL A 227 27.62 -2.03 23.41
N SER A 228 28.16 -2.01 24.64
CA SER A 228 27.43 -2.11 25.90
C SER A 228 27.39 -0.74 26.58
N PHE A 229 26.27 -0.39 27.20
CA PHE A 229 26.07 0.89 27.87
C PHE A 229 24.93 0.79 28.90
N LYS A 230 24.76 1.82 29.73
CA LYS A 230 23.55 2.02 30.55
C LYS A 230 22.79 3.24 30.05
N PRO A 231 21.46 3.28 30.16
CA PRO A 231 20.73 4.51 29.88
C PRO A 231 21.16 5.66 30.81
N ASN A 232 20.86 6.88 30.40
CA ASN A 232 20.96 8.06 31.23
C ASN A 232 20.07 7.92 32.48
N ALA A 233 20.29 8.77 33.48
CA ALA A 233 19.54 8.70 34.74
C ALA A 233 18.02 8.88 34.57
N ASP A 234 17.59 9.54 33.50
CA ASP A 234 16.18 9.73 33.11
C ASP A 234 15.62 8.59 32.24
N GLY A 235 16.37 7.51 32.06
CA GLY A 235 15.98 6.36 31.24
C GLY A 235 16.10 6.58 29.74
N THR A 236 16.73 7.67 29.29
CA THR A 236 16.97 7.93 27.87
C THR A 236 18.27 7.30 27.38
N PHE A 237 18.31 6.88 26.12
CA PHE A 237 19.55 6.56 25.42
C PHE A 237 19.38 6.71 23.91
N ARG A 238 20.51 6.76 23.20
CA ARG A 238 20.56 6.78 21.74
C ARG A 238 21.52 5.71 21.25
N VAL A 239 21.12 4.91 20.28
CA VAL A 239 22.05 4.07 19.51
C VAL A 239 22.24 4.70 18.13
N LEU A 240 23.49 4.82 17.71
CA LEU A 240 23.87 5.30 16.38
C LEU A 240 24.54 4.18 15.61
N ILE A 241 24.06 3.95 14.40
CA ILE A 241 24.66 3.02 13.46
C ILE A 241 25.07 3.78 12.20
N GLY A 242 26.36 3.85 11.94
CA GLY A 242 26.93 4.48 10.75
C GLY A 242 27.28 3.42 9.70
N SER A 243 26.95 3.69 8.44
CA SER A 243 27.38 2.85 7.33
C SER A 243 27.76 3.73 6.14
N PRO A 244 28.99 4.26 6.10
CA PRO A 244 29.45 5.11 5.01
C PRO A 244 29.78 4.26 3.76
N SER A 245 29.93 4.92 2.61
CA SER A 245 30.57 4.28 1.46
C SER A 245 31.98 3.84 1.83
N TYR A 246 32.38 2.64 1.41
CA TYR A 246 33.65 2.05 1.83
C TYR A 246 34.23 1.17 0.72
N ASN A 247 35.50 1.40 0.40
CA ASN A 247 36.27 0.62 -0.57
C ASN A 247 37.67 0.22 -0.05
N GLY A 248 37.89 0.35 1.26
CA GLY A 248 39.17 0.07 1.93
C GLY A 248 39.70 1.26 2.73
N GLY A 249 40.89 1.09 3.31
CA GLY A 249 41.56 2.11 4.14
C GLY A 249 41.32 1.95 5.63
N ASP A 250 41.38 3.08 6.37
CA ASP A 250 41.20 3.09 7.83
C ASP A 250 39.71 3.05 8.21
N ALA A 251 39.25 1.86 8.58
CA ALA A 251 37.88 1.64 9.02
C ALA A 251 37.51 2.42 10.31
N GLN A 252 38.46 2.70 11.22
CA GLN A 252 38.15 3.48 12.43
C GLN A 252 37.90 4.93 12.07
N ALA A 253 38.75 5.53 11.24
CA ALA A 253 38.58 6.91 10.81
C ALA A 253 37.27 7.11 10.02
N ALA A 254 36.93 6.18 9.12
CA ALA A 254 35.66 6.20 8.39
C ALA A 254 34.45 6.07 9.32
N ALA A 255 34.50 5.15 10.29
CA ALA A 255 33.45 4.99 11.30
C ALA A 255 33.29 6.24 12.18
N ALA A 256 34.38 6.80 12.67
CA ALA A 256 34.38 8.00 13.49
C ALA A 256 33.86 9.22 12.72
N GLY A 257 34.17 9.35 11.43
CA GLY A 257 33.66 10.44 10.58
C GLY A 257 32.14 10.40 10.41
N VAL A 258 31.55 9.22 10.17
CA VAL A 258 30.09 9.09 10.00
C VAL A 258 29.34 9.11 11.34
N LEU A 259 29.93 8.63 12.43
CA LEU A 259 29.29 8.66 13.75
C LEU A 259 29.42 10.04 14.41
N GLY A 260 30.59 10.67 14.31
CA GLY A 260 30.87 11.98 14.90
C GLY A 260 30.61 12.03 16.41
N SER A 261 30.18 13.20 16.89
CA SER A 261 29.74 13.44 18.27
C SER A 261 28.21 13.37 18.43
N ASP A 262 27.52 12.69 17.52
CA ASP A 262 26.05 12.74 17.36
C ASP A 262 25.30 11.96 18.46
N THR A 263 26.01 11.31 19.39
CA THR A 263 25.42 10.57 20.52
C THR A 263 24.65 11.47 21.49
N THR A 264 24.80 12.78 21.37
CA THR A 264 24.05 13.81 22.12
C THR A 264 23.47 14.87 21.15
N GLY A 265 22.51 15.67 21.61
CA GLY A 265 21.93 16.78 20.82
C GLY A 265 20.78 16.39 19.89
N ASN A 266 20.22 17.40 19.19
CA ASN A 266 19.05 17.24 18.32
C ASN A 266 19.47 16.96 16.86
N LEU A 267 19.40 15.69 16.45
CA LEU A 267 19.73 15.26 15.08
C LEU A 267 18.54 15.32 14.11
N ARG A 268 17.32 15.55 14.60
CA ARG A 268 16.10 15.47 13.77
C ARG A 268 15.92 16.69 12.88
N THR A 269 16.45 17.85 13.24
CA THR A 269 16.21 19.10 12.50
C THR A 269 16.56 19.02 11.01
N ALA A 270 17.78 18.57 10.67
CA ALA A 270 18.21 18.45 9.27
C ALA A 270 17.41 17.38 8.51
N HIS A 271 17.11 16.26 9.18
CA HIS A 271 16.31 15.18 8.62
C HIS A 271 14.88 15.63 8.29
N LEU A 272 14.19 16.27 9.24
CA LEU A 272 12.84 16.79 9.05
C LEU A 272 12.82 17.90 8.00
N ALA A 273 13.79 18.81 8.01
CA ALA A 273 13.88 19.87 7.00
C ALA A 273 13.95 19.31 5.58
N TRP A 274 14.73 18.24 5.36
CA TRP A 274 14.81 17.60 4.05
C TRP A 274 13.48 16.96 3.64
N TRP A 275 12.85 16.18 4.52
CA TRP A 275 11.58 15.50 4.21
C TRP A 275 10.42 16.47 3.99
N GLN A 276 10.35 17.56 4.77
CA GLN A 276 9.36 18.61 4.58
C GLN A 276 9.53 19.33 3.23
N GLN A 277 10.78 19.62 2.84
CA GLN A 277 11.08 20.19 1.53
C GLN A 277 10.74 19.22 0.39
N TYR A 278 11.05 17.94 0.56
CA TYR A 278 10.69 16.89 -0.39
C TYR A 278 9.18 16.86 -0.62
N TRP A 279 8.37 16.74 0.44
CA TRP A 279 6.91 16.68 0.32
C TRP A 279 6.28 17.98 -0.20
N ASN A 280 6.88 19.15 0.05
CA ASN A 280 6.40 20.41 -0.51
C ASN A 280 6.64 20.56 -2.02
N LYS A 281 7.59 19.81 -2.59
CA LYS A 281 7.85 19.77 -4.03
C LYS A 281 6.93 18.78 -4.76
N VAL A 282 6.53 17.70 -4.10
CA VAL A 282 5.81 16.58 -4.70
C VAL A 282 4.31 16.87 -4.84
N GLY A 283 3.76 16.53 -6.00
CA GLY A 283 2.33 16.62 -6.30
C GLY A 283 1.53 15.57 -5.53
N LEU A 284 0.85 16.00 -4.46
CA LEU A 284 -0.03 15.16 -3.67
C LEU A 284 -1.40 15.00 -4.35
N ILE A 285 -1.99 13.82 -4.13
CA ILE A 285 -3.33 13.47 -4.56
C ILE A 285 -4.03 12.83 -3.36
N ARG A 286 -5.25 13.29 -3.07
CA ARG A 286 -6.19 12.66 -2.15
C ARG A 286 -7.28 11.98 -2.98
N LEU A 287 -7.59 10.74 -2.66
CA LEU A 287 -8.68 9.99 -3.27
C LEU A 287 -9.65 9.50 -2.19
N GLN A 288 -10.92 9.38 -2.57
CA GLN A 288 -11.93 8.81 -1.70
C GLN A 288 -13.01 8.05 -2.50
N SER A 289 -13.44 6.90 -2.00
CA SER A 289 -14.59 6.15 -2.52
C SER A 289 -15.39 5.51 -1.39
N ALA A 290 -16.67 5.23 -1.65
CA ALA A 290 -17.57 4.66 -0.65
C ALA A 290 -17.13 3.28 -0.12
N ASP A 291 -16.43 2.50 -0.96
CA ASP A 291 -15.87 1.19 -0.62
C ASP A 291 -14.44 1.24 -0.07
N GLY A 292 -13.84 2.44 0.05
CA GLY A 292 -12.47 2.65 0.49
C GLY A 292 -11.38 2.23 -0.51
N THR A 293 -11.73 1.74 -1.70
CA THR A 293 -10.74 1.32 -2.71
C THR A 293 -9.87 2.52 -3.13
N ALA A 294 -10.46 3.68 -3.38
CA ALA A 294 -9.71 4.86 -3.80
C ALA A 294 -8.74 5.36 -2.72
N ASP A 295 -9.19 5.42 -1.46
CA ASP A 295 -8.36 5.77 -0.30
C ASP A 295 -7.14 4.84 -0.18
N TYR A 296 -7.35 3.54 -0.41
CA TYR A 296 -6.28 2.56 -0.37
C TYR A 296 -5.25 2.77 -1.50
N MET A 297 -5.71 3.06 -2.73
CA MET A 297 -4.81 3.35 -3.86
C MET A 297 -4.06 4.68 -3.69
N GLU A 298 -4.68 5.69 -3.06
CA GLU A 298 -4.01 6.94 -2.63
C GLU A 298 -2.83 6.64 -1.69
N ASN A 299 -3.04 5.74 -0.73
CA ASN A 299 -2.00 5.37 0.23
C ASN A 299 -0.85 4.63 -0.44
N LEU A 300 -1.13 3.70 -1.36
CA LEU A 300 -0.09 3.04 -2.15
C LEU A 300 0.71 4.01 -3.00
N ARG A 301 0.07 4.99 -3.64
CA ARG A 301 0.78 6.07 -4.37
C ARG A 301 1.70 6.86 -3.45
N THR A 302 1.22 7.21 -2.26
CA THR A 302 2.01 7.97 -1.28
C THR A 302 3.19 7.14 -0.74
N ILE A 303 2.98 5.85 -0.50
CA ILE A 303 4.05 4.90 -0.12
C ILE A 303 5.08 4.78 -1.24
N PHE A 304 4.67 4.68 -2.51
CA PHE A 304 5.60 4.71 -3.64
C PHE A 304 6.48 5.96 -3.60
N LEU A 305 5.89 7.15 -3.44
CA LEU A 305 6.65 8.41 -3.40
C LEU A 305 7.60 8.47 -2.19
N TYR A 306 7.15 8.02 -1.02
CA TYR A 306 8.01 7.87 0.16
C TYR A 306 9.22 6.98 -0.13
N VAL A 307 8.98 5.81 -0.74
CA VAL A 307 10.02 4.86 -1.14
C VAL A 307 11.01 5.50 -2.11
N GLN A 308 10.54 6.25 -3.11
CA GLN A 308 11.42 6.98 -4.03
C GLN A 308 12.31 8.00 -3.29
N GLY A 309 11.76 8.76 -2.33
CA GLY A 309 12.55 9.69 -1.50
C GLY A 309 13.55 8.96 -0.59
N ALA A 310 13.17 7.80 -0.07
CA ALA A 310 13.98 6.99 0.83
C ALA A 310 15.02 6.10 0.10
N SER A 311 14.88 5.90 -1.22
CA SER A 311 15.74 4.98 -1.96
C SER A 311 16.46 5.54 -3.19
N GLU A 312 16.01 6.62 -3.84
CA GLU A 312 16.58 7.05 -5.13
C GLU A 312 17.38 8.36 -5.05
N ARG A 313 18.43 8.40 -4.21
CA ARG A 313 19.31 9.61 -4.08
C ARG A 313 20.80 9.35 -4.24
N GLY A 314 21.23 8.08 -4.19
CA GLY A 314 22.62 7.69 -4.30
C GLY A 314 23.22 7.87 -5.69
N GLU A 315 24.49 7.51 -5.83
CA GLU A 315 25.18 7.50 -7.12
C GLU A 315 24.47 6.56 -8.11
N PHE A 316 24.14 5.36 -7.63
CA PHE A 316 23.44 4.31 -8.37
C PHE A 316 21.97 4.25 -7.99
N PRO A 317 21.09 3.86 -8.93
CA PRO A 317 19.68 3.63 -8.62
C PRO A 317 19.50 2.38 -7.75
N THR A 318 18.44 2.36 -6.95
CA THR A 318 18.21 1.22 -6.05
C THR A 318 17.40 0.13 -6.69
N GLY A 319 16.35 0.45 -7.45
CA GLY A 319 15.47 -0.53 -8.10
C GLY A 319 16.18 -1.44 -9.11
N GLN A 320 16.06 -2.76 -8.95
CA GLN A 320 16.67 -3.81 -9.79
C GLN A 320 15.66 -4.89 -10.15
N ALA A 321 15.17 -4.89 -11.40
CA ALA A 321 14.07 -5.77 -11.81
C ALA A 321 12.86 -5.67 -10.86
N GLY A 322 12.52 -4.45 -10.46
CA GLY A 322 11.42 -4.19 -9.55
C GLY A 322 11.71 -4.29 -8.07
N THR A 323 12.77 -5.00 -7.70
CA THR A 323 13.15 -5.15 -6.29
C THR A 323 13.69 -3.84 -5.73
N ASN A 324 13.36 -3.55 -4.47
CA ASN A 324 13.95 -2.45 -3.72
C ASN A 324 14.99 -2.98 -2.70
N PRO A 325 16.26 -3.12 -3.10
CA PRO A 325 17.31 -3.72 -2.28
C PRO A 325 17.75 -2.87 -1.09
N LEU A 326 17.39 -1.58 -1.00
CA LEU A 326 17.63 -0.81 0.23
C LEU A 326 16.76 -1.27 1.41
N PHE A 327 15.65 -1.94 1.10
CA PHE A 327 14.75 -2.51 2.10
C PHE A 327 14.77 -4.04 2.10
N ASN A 328 15.86 -4.64 1.61
CA ASN A 328 16.07 -6.07 1.74
C ASN A 328 16.18 -6.47 3.22
N PHE A 329 15.42 -7.48 3.62
CA PHE A 329 15.44 -8.08 4.96
C PHE A 329 16.18 -9.42 4.99
N SER A 330 16.54 -9.96 3.83
CA SER A 330 17.09 -11.31 3.62
C SER A 330 18.62 -11.34 3.60
N ARG A 331 19.27 -10.42 4.34
CA ARG A 331 20.74 -10.33 4.48
C ARG A 331 21.42 -10.11 3.12
N ASP A 332 22.32 -11.01 2.70
CA ASP A 332 23.01 -10.94 1.39
C ASP A 332 22.23 -11.60 0.26
N SER A 333 21.08 -12.22 0.54
CA SER A 333 20.25 -12.80 -0.51
C SER A 333 19.52 -11.68 -1.26
N GLN A 334 19.69 -11.62 -2.57
CA GLN A 334 19.04 -10.68 -3.46
C GLN A 334 18.48 -11.44 -4.67
N GLY A 335 17.24 -11.15 -5.04
CA GLY A 335 16.67 -11.61 -6.31
C GLY A 335 17.39 -10.99 -7.52
N TRP A 336 17.28 -11.64 -8.68
CA TRP A 336 17.68 -11.09 -9.99
C TRP A 336 19.14 -10.66 -10.15
N GLY A 337 20.02 -11.16 -9.28
CA GLY A 337 21.41 -10.76 -9.20
C GLY A 337 21.54 -9.29 -8.81
N GLY A 338 21.89 -9.02 -7.55
CA GLY A 338 21.96 -7.68 -6.96
C GLY A 338 22.86 -6.65 -7.66
N GLY A 339 23.50 -7.01 -8.78
CA GLY A 339 24.31 -6.22 -9.70
C GLY A 339 23.57 -5.62 -10.91
N HIS A 340 22.33 -6.03 -11.18
CA HIS A 340 21.72 -5.92 -12.51
C HIS A 340 20.45 -5.08 -12.50
N TYR A 341 20.23 -4.36 -13.60
CA TYR A 341 19.11 -3.45 -13.80
C TYR A 341 18.33 -3.88 -15.02
N TRP A 342 17.01 -3.95 -14.85
CA TRP A 342 16.05 -4.31 -15.90
C TRP A 342 15.22 -3.07 -16.17
N HIS A 343 15.29 -2.55 -17.40
CA HIS A 343 14.65 -1.28 -17.71
C HIS A 343 13.14 -1.41 -17.79
N TRP A 344 12.65 -2.52 -18.35
CA TRP A 344 11.24 -2.82 -18.53
C TRP A 344 10.45 -2.65 -17.24
N ASN A 345 10.99 -3.20 -16.15
CA ASN A 345 10.46 -3.16 -14.79
C ASN A 345 10.51 -1.77 -14.14
N MET A 346 11.26 -0.81 -14.68
CA MET A 346 11.53 0.48 -14.02
C MET A 346 10.86 1.67 -14.72
N ARG A 347 10.31 1.47 -15.92
CA ARG A 347 9.77 2.55 -16.75
C ARG A 347 8.55 3.24 -16.13
N MET A 348 7.72 2.53 -15.38
CA MET A 348 6.58 3.12 -14.67
C MET A 348 7.03 4.03 -13.52
N HIS A 349 8.13 3.69 -12.81
CA HIS A 349 8.68 4.55 -11.75
C HIS A 349 9.09 5.90 -12.32
N LEU A 350 9.81 5.88 -13.45
CA LEU A 350 10.30 7.09 -14.11
C LEU A 350 9.13 8.01 -14.50
N ALA A 351 8.07 7.43 -15.09
CA ALA A 351 6.88 8.18 -15.48
C ALA A 351 6.06 8.68 -14.28
N ALA A 352 5.88 7.85 -13.25
CA ALA A 352 5.16 8.21 -12.03
C ALA A 352 5.86 9.38 -11.29
N ASN A 353 7.19 9.35 -11.20
CA ASN A 353 7.99 10.42 -10.62
C ASN A 353 7.85 11.73 -11.41
N MET A 354 7.86 11.69 -12.74
CA MET A 354 7.64 12.89 -13.56
C MET A 354 6.24 13.48 -13.34
N GLY A 355 5.19 12.65 -13.37
CA GLY A 355 3.81 13.10 -13.11
C GLY A 355 3.59 13.63 -11.69
N ALA A 356 4.42 13.22 -10.72
CA ALA A 356 4.40 13.75 -9.35
C ALA A 356 5.33 14.96 -9.13
N GLY A 357 6.08 15.41 -10.15
CA GLY A 357 7.09 16.46 -9.99
C GLY A 357 8.36 16.02 -9.23
N ASN A 358 8.51 14.73 -8.97
CA ASN A 358 9.64 14.10 -8.29
C ASN A 358 10.76 13.70 -9.27
N THR A 359 11.09 14.57 -10.21
CA THR A 359 12.03 14.25 -11.31
C THR A 359 13.43 13.87 -10.83
N ASP A 360 13.86 14.37 -9.66
CA ASP A 360 15.20 14.14 -9.12
C ASP A 360 15.46 12.66 -8.79
N ALA A 361 14.41 11.93 -8.41
CA ALA A 361 14.48 10.49 -8.14
C ALA A 361 14.82 9.66 -9.40
N ASN A 362 14.68 10.24 -10.60
CA ASN A 362 15.06 9.55 -11.84
C ASN A 362 16.55 9.70 -12.18
N LEU A 363 17.25 10.68 -11.59
CA LEU A 363 18.62 11.05 -11.97
C LEU A 363 19.64 9.91 -11.79
N PRO A 364 19.63 9.12 -10.69
CA PRO A 364 20.55 7.99 -10.56
C PRO A 364 20.45 7.00 -11.73
N ARG A 365 19.24 6.76 -12.22
CA ARG A 365 19.02 5.84 -13.35
C ARG A 365 19.52 6.39 -14.68
N TYR A 366 19.35 7.68 -14.96
CA TYR A 366 19.94 8.26 -16.17
C TYR A 366 21.47 8.29 -16.12
N ARG A 367 22.06 8.56 -14.95
CA ARG A 367 23.51 8.47 -14.74
C ARG A 367 24.03 7.07 -15.03
N LEU A 368 23.38 6.03 -14.51
CA LEU A 368 23.75 4.63 -14.76
C LEU A 368 23.97 4.34 -16.25
N TYR A 369 23.05 4.77 -17.12
CA TYR A 369 23.16 4.54 -18.56
C TYR A 369 24.15 5.48 -19.25
N ARG A 370 24.10 6.78 -18.92
CA ARG A 370 24.97 7.80 -19.53
C ARG A 370 26.44 7.57 -19.21
N ASP A 371 26.76 7.31 -17.94
CA ASP A 371 28.14 7.21 -17.46
C ASP A 371 28.81 5.90 -17.89
N ASN A 372 28.00 4.89 -18.27
CA ASN A 372 28.47 3.63 -18.86
C ASN A 372 28.39 3.57 -20.39
N LEU A 373 28.08 4.69 -21.08
CA LEU A 373 27.87 4.72 -22.54
C LEU A 373 29.01 4.04 -23.33
N GLU A 374 30.27 4.30 -22.95
CA GLU A 374 31.43 3.72 -23.63
C GLU A 374 31.52 2.20 -23.44
N ASN A 375 31.21 1.69 -22.24
CA ASN A 375 31.16 0.25 -21.99
C ASN A 375 30.05 -0.42 -22.80
N ILE A 376 28.89 0.25 -22.94
CA ILE A 376 27.77 -0.25 -23.74
C ILE A 376 28.14 -0.26 -25.24
N ARG A 377 28.86 0.75 -25.75
CA ARG A 377 29.40 0.74 -27.13
C ARG A 377 30.35 -0.42 -27.37
N LYS A 378 31.29 -0.63 -26.44
CA LYS A 378 32.22 -1.75 -26.50
C LYS A 378 31.48 -3.08 -26.51
N TRP A 379 30.53 -3.25 -25.58
CA TRP A 379 29.65 -4.43 -25.52
C TRP A 379 28.93 -4.68 -26.85
N THR A 380 28.33 -3.63 -27.42
CA THR A 380 27.61 -3.70 -28.71
C THR A 380 28.55 -4.10 -29.85
N THR A 381 29.74 -3.49 -29.90
CA THR A 381 30.75 -3.79 -30.94
C THR A 381 31.16 -5.27 -30.89
N GLU A 382 31.44 -5.78 -29.69
CA GLU A 382 31.87 -7.16 -29.46
C GLU A 382 30.75 -8.19 -29.70
N ARG A 383 29.50 -7.86 -29.34
CA ARG A 383 28.40 -8.85 -29.23
C ARG A 383 27.34 -8.74 -30.32
N MET A 384 27.24 -7.59 -30.99
CA MET A 384 26.25 -7.33 -32.04
C MET A 384 26.88 -7.22 -33.44
N GLY A 385 28.04 -7.85 -33.64
CA GLY A 385 28.68 -7.99 -34.95
C GLY A 385 29.29 -6.68 -35.48
N GLY A 386 29.88 -5.87 -34.59
CA GLY A 386 30.57 -4.63 -34.98
C GLY A 386 29.64 -3.49 -35.42
N ARG A 387 28.33 -3.59 -35.18
CA ARG A 387 27.37 -2.53 -35.54
C ARG A 387 27.66 -1.23 -34.77
N PRO A 388 27.48 -0.06 -35.40
CA PRO A 388 27.67 1.24 -34.74
C PRO A 388 26.55 1.52 -33.72
N GLY A 389 26.82 2.45 -32.81
CA GLY A 389 25.86 2.87 -31.78
C GLY A 389 25.83 1.93 -30.57
N ILE A 390 24.69 1.88 -29.88
CA ILE A 390 24.49 1.04 -28.70
C ILE A 390 23.24 0.15 -28.78
N CYS A 391 23.44 -1.15 -28.59
CA CYS A 391 22.43 -2.06 -28.07
C CYS A 391 22.53 -2.02 -26.55
N VAL A 392 21.57 -1.36 -25.90
CA VAL A 392 21.53 -1.27 -24.44
C VAL A 392 21.00 -2.59 -23.90
N PRO A 393 21.75 -3.29 -23.03
CA PRO A 393 21.27 -4.53 -22.44
C PRO A 393 19.97 -4.33 -21.66
N GLU A 394 18.96 -5.19 -21.86
CA GLU A 394 17.76 -5.19 -21.02
C GLU A 394 18.11 -5.54 -19.59
N THR A 395 18.85 -6.64 -19.40
CA THR A 395 19.49 -7.02 -18.14
C THR A 395 20.92 -6.46 -18.12
N MET A 396 21.06 -5.23 -17.64
CA MET A 396 22.34 -4.52 -17.63
C MET A 396 23.00 -4.60 -16.26
N ARG A 397 24.25 -5.05 -16.22
CA ARG A 397 25.09 -4.92 -15.03
C ARG A 397 25.37 -3.45 -14.73
N PHE A 398 25.66 -3.10 -13.48
CA PHE A 398 25.97 -1.72 -13.06
C PHE A 398 27.11 -1.02 -13.85
N ASP A 399 27.92 -1.78 -14.58
CA ASP A 399 29.02 -1.30 -15.43
C ASP A 399 28.67 -1.17 -16.92
N GLY A 400 27.41 -1.40 -17.30
CA GLY A 400 26.93 -1.29 -18.68
C GLY A 400 26.97 -2.58 -19.50
N THR A 401 27.54 -3.68 -18.98
CA THR A 401 27.63 -4.94 -19.72
C THR A 401 26.34 -5.77 -19.62
N GLY A 402 26.03 -6.55 -20.67
CA GLY A 402 24.77 -7.29 -20.80
C GLY A 402 24.77 -8.71 -20.26
N TRP A 403 25.55 -8.99 -19.22
CA TRP A 403 25.56 -10.30 -18.57
C TRP A 403 24.68 -10.32 -17.32
N TYR A 404 24.24 -11.52 -16.92
CA TYR A 404 23.42 -11.75 -15.74
C TYR A 404 24.13 -12.76 -14.80
N THR A 405 24.39 -12.39 -13.54
CA THR A 405 24.96 -13.32 -12.52
C THR A 405 23.92 -13.78 -11.52
N GLY A 406 23.94 -15.06 -11.11
CA GLY A 406 23.12 -15.59 -10.01
C GLY A 406 22.40 -16.90 -10.33
N THR A 407 22.45 -17.32 -11.59
CA THR A 407 22.11 -18.65 -12.08
C THR A 407 23.17 -19.05 -13.10
N ASP A 408 23.46 -20.33 -13.25
CA ASP A 408 24.42 -20.85 -14.23
C ASP A 408 24.13 -20.27 -15.64
N ASP A 409 25.20 -19.90 -16.35
CA ASP A 409 25.28 -19.15 -17.61
C ASP A 409 24.19 -19.40 -18.68
N GLY A 410 23.22 -18.49 -18.90
CA GLY A 410 22.30 -18.68 -20.04
C GLY A 410 21.32 -17.58 -20.46
N ASN A 411 21.47 -16.31 -20.06
CA ASN A 411 20.56 -15.24 -20.56
C ASN A 411 21.22 -13.85 -20.77
N PRO A 412 22.30 -13.75 -21.55
CA PRO A 412 22.87 -12.45 -21.87
C PRO A 412 21.98 -11.60 -22.79
N SER A 413 21.98 -10.30 -22.50
CA SER A 413 21.32 -9.26 -23.26
C SER A 413 22.20 -8.73 -24.40
N CYS A 414 21.59 -8.30 -25.50
CA CYS A 414 22.30 -7.67 -26.63
C CYS A 414 23.43 -8.54 -27.21
N ILE A 415 23.10 -9.79 -27.55
CA ILE A 415 23.98 -10.71 -28.28
C ILE A 415 23.33 -11.10 -29.62
N ALA A 416 24.09 -11.02 -30.72
CA ALA A 416 23.58 -11.34 -32.06
C ALA A 416 23.70 -12.83 -32.42
N ALA A 417 24.69 -13.55 -31.85
CA ALA A 417 24.97 -14.95 -32.18
C ALA A 417 24.28 -15.95 -31.24
N GLY A 418 24.07 -17.19 -31.71
CA GLY A 418 23.50 -18.29 -30.93
C GLY A 418 21.97 -18.43 -30.99
N PRO A 419 21.37 -19.43 -30.33
CA PRO A 419 19.91 -19.63 -30.29
C PRO A 419 19.20 -18.51 -29.51
N PRO A 420 17.91 -18.22 -29.74
CA PRO A 420 17.20 -17.22 -28.95
C PRO A 420 17.04 -17.65 -27.48
N GLU A 421 17.10 -16.66 -26.59
CA GLU A 421 16.84 -16.74 -25.15
C GLU A 421 16.01 -15.50 -24.76
N TRP A 422 15.64 -15.35 -23.48
CA TRP A 422 14.77 -14.27 -23.01
C TRP A 422 15.22 -12.88 -23.48
N ASN A 423 16.50 -12.54 -23.25
CA ASN A 423 17.03 -11.20 -23.49
C ASN A 423 17.97 -11.06 -24.69
N ARG A 424 18.26 -12.18 -25.36
CA ARG A 424 19.07 -12.17 -26.58
C ARG A 424 18.30 -11.46 -27.69
N ARG A 425 18.95 -10.55 -28.42
CA ARG A 425 18.31 -9.74 -29.49
C ARG A 425 17.08 -8.94 -29.03
N ASN A 426 17.00 -8.58 -27.75
CA ASN A 426 16.14 -7.45 -27.32
C ASN A 426 16.83 -6.15 -27.75
N LEU A 427 16.27 -5.46 -28.76
CA LEU A 427 16.92 -4.32 -29.41
C LEU A 427 16.46 -2.96 -28.87
N THR A 428 15.38 -2.93 -28.10
CA THR A 428 14.56 -1.72 -27.89
C THR A 428 14.78 -1.03 -26.55
N THR A 429 15.55 -1.61 -25.64
CA THR A 429 15.84 -1.02 -24.33
C THR A 429 16.49 0.37 -24.47
N GLY A 430 17.40 0.54 -25.43
CA GLY A 430 18.05 1.83 -25.69
C GLY A 430 17.08 2.92 -26.14
N ALA A 431 16.05 2.56 -26.92
CA ALA A 431 14.99 3.47 -27.32
C ALA A 431 14.09 3.85 -26.14
N ASN A 432 13.73 2.90 -25.28
CA ASN A 432 12.92 3.16 -24.09
C ASN A 432 13.64 4.10 -23.10
N VAL A 433 14.92 3.85 -22.82
CA VAL A 433 15.75 4.73 -21.98
C VAL A 433 15.83 6.13 -22.58
N SER A 434 16.09 6.23 -23.89
CA SER A 434 16.19 7.51 -24.62
C SER A 434 14.87 8.28 -24.60
N LEU A 435 13.74 7.59 -24.75
CA LEU A 435 12.41 8.17 -24.64
C LEU A 435 12.15 8.73 -23.24
N SER A 436 12.59 8.01 -22.20
CA SER A 436 12.50 8.50 -20.82
C SER A 436 13.40 9.73 -20.58
N MET A 437 14.62 9.75 -21.13
CA MET A 437 15.50 10.93 -21.07
C MET A 437 14.88 12.14 -21.78
N TRP A 438 14.30 11.95 -22.96
CA TRP A 438 13.58 13.01 -23.67
C TRP A 438 12.40 13.55 -22.87
N ARG A 439 11.60 12.67 -22.26
CA ARG A 439 10.50 13.08 -21.37
C ARG A 439 10.98 13.83 -20.14
N HIS A 440 12.10 13.42 -19.55
CA HIS A 440 12.70 14.15 -18.44
C HIS A 440 13.12 15.56 -18.86
N TYR A 441 13.74 15.70 -20.04
CA TYR A 441 14.02 17.02 -20.62
C TYR A 441 12.72 17.84 -20.77
N LEU A 442 11.68 17.28 -21.39
CA LEU A 442 10.40 17.97 -21.54
C LEU A 442 9.79 18.34 -20.17
N ALA A 443 9.84 17.49 -19.17
CA ALA A 443 9.30 17.78 -17.83
C ALA A 443 10.05 18.92 -17.11
N THR A 444 11.36 19.06 -17.36
CA THR A 444 12.26 19.94 -16.59
C THR A 444 12.72 21.18 -17.35
N ASP A 445 12.59 21.21 -18.67
CA ASP A 445 13.24 22.16 -19.58
C ASP A 445 14.77 22.27 -19.39
N ASP A 446 15.43 21.25 -18.80
CA ASP A 446 16.87 21.27 -18.56
C ASP A 446 17.65 20.91 -19.84
N ARG A 447 18.00 21.94 -20.62
CA ARG A 447 18.83 21.78 -21.82
C ARG A 447 20.19 21.14 -21.52
N THR A 448 20.81 21.42 -20.37
CA THR A 448 22.09 20.83 -19.99
C THR A 448 21.96 19.35 -19.66
N PHE A 449 20.81 18.91 -19.13
CA PHE A 449 20.48 17.50 -19.04
C PHE A 449 20.37 16.86 -20.43
N LEU A 450 19.66 17.49 -21.36
CA LEU A 450 19.52 16.98 -22.73
C LEU A 450 20.90 16.87 -23.41
N GLU A 451 21.72 17.92 -23.37
CA GLU A 451 23.07 17.93 -23.94
C GLU A 451 23.95 16.80 -23.41
N ARG A 452 23.88 16.52 -22.10
CA ARG A 452 24.65 15.44 -21.47
C ARG A 452 24.17 14.04 -21.85
N ASN A 453 22.89 13.86 -22.15
CA ASN A 453 22.31 12.56 -22.46
C ASN A 453 22.10 12.31 -23.96
N TYR A 454 22.18 13.35 -24.80
CA TYR A 454 22.01 13.26 -26.25
C TYR A 454 22.94 12.23 -26.92
N PRO A 455 24.23 12.10 -26.55
CA PRO A 455 25.09 11.07 -27.15
C PRO A 455 24.56 9.64 -26.98
N PHE A 456 23.92 9.34 -25.84
CA PHE A 456 23.27 8.05 -25.61
C PHE A 456 22.07 7.87 -26.55
N MET A 457 21.22 8.89 -26.67
CA MET A 457 20.04 8.88 -27.55
C MET A 457 20.42 8.70 -29.03
N ALA A 458 21.43 9.44 -29.48
CA ALA A 458 21.95 9.37 -30.84
C ALA A 458 22.51 7.98 -31.16
N ASP A 459 23.24 7.36 -30.23
CA ASP A 459 23.80 6.02 -30.44
C ASP A 459 22.75 4.90 -30.40
N ALA A 460 21.70 5.04 -29.60
CA ALA A 460 20.58 4.11 -29.64
C ALA A 460 19.89 4.16 -31.01
N ALA A 461 19.74 5.36 -31.60
CA ALA A 461 19.19 5.51 -32.95
C ALA A 461 20.13 4.97 -34.04
N ARG A 462 21.44 5.22 -33.94
CA ARG A 462 22.45 4.65 -34.85
C ARG A 462 22.40 3.12 -34.87
N PHE A 463 22.27 2.51 -33.70
CA PHE A 463 22.18 1.05 -33.59
C PHE A 463 20.92 0.50 -34.27
N LEU A 464 19.74 1.04 -33.96
CA LEU A 464 18.49 0.58 -34.59
C LEU A 464 18.52 0.78 -36.11
N LEU A 465 19.02 1.93 -36.58
CA LEU A 465 19.18 2.20 -38.01
C LEU A 465 20.14 1.22 -38.69
N ALA A 466 21.24 0.87 -38.04
CA ALA A 466 22.22 -0.09 -38.57
C ALA A 466 21.77 -1.55 -38.46
N TYR A 467 20.83 -1.85 -37.56
CA TYR A 467 20.25 -3.18 -37.43
C TYR A 467 19.17 -3.43 -38.49
N ALA A 468 18.34 -2.43 -38.79
CA ALA A 468 17.30 -2.52 -39.79
C ALA A 468 17.87 -2.58 -41.21
N VAL A 469 17.34 -3.47 -42.04
CA VAL A 469 17.75 -3.67 -43.43
C VAL A 469 16.61 -3.28 -44.35
N GLU A 470 16.90 -2.51 -45.39
CA GLU A 470 15.91 -2.17 -46.42
C GLU A 470 15.58 -3.41 -47.27
N GLY A 471 14.31 -3.80 -47.26
CA GLY A 471 13.78 -4.92 -48.02
C GLY A 471 13.50 -4.55 -49.48
N ALA A 472 13.07 -5.56 -50.27
CA ALA A 472 12.69 -5.36 -51.66
C ALA A 472 11.44 -4.48 -51.85
N ASP A 473 10.65 -4.28 -50.79
CA ASP A 473 9.50 -3.38 -50.73
C ASP A 473 9.89 -1.92 -50.39
N GLY A 474 11.19 -1.65 -50.21
CA GLY A 474 11.72 -0.34 -49.81
C GLY A 474 11.45 0.03 -48.35
N LYS A 475 11.03 -0.94 -47.52
CA LYS A 475 10.78 -0.75 -46.09
C LYS A 475 11.91 -1.31 -45.23
N LEU A 476 12.03 -0.79 -44.02
CA LEU A 476 13.02 -1.21 -43.05
C LEU A 476 12.51 -2.42 -42.26
N HIS A 477 13.24 -3.53 -42.35
CA HIS A 477 12.95 -4.78 -41.65
C HIS A 477 13.98 -5.09 -40.57
N THR A 478 13.53 -5.67 -39.45
CA THR A 478 14.39 -6.20 -38.39
C THR A 478 14.21 -7.72 -38.28
N SER A 479 15.29 -8.48 -38.42
CA SER A 479 15.29 -9.93 -38.25
C SER A 479 16.71 -10.47 -38.11
N PRO A 480 16.95 -11.50 -37.28
CA PRO A 480 16.05 -12.02 -36.24
C PRO A 480 15.96 -11.05 -35.05
N SER A 481 14.77 -10.81 -34.51
CA SER A 481 14.57 -9.94 -33.35
C SER A 481 13.63 -10.57 -32.34
N ASN A 482 13.84 -10.29 -31.07
CA ASN A 482 12.89 -10.66 -30.03
C ASN A 482 11.81 -9.57 -29.90
N ALA A 483 10.53 -9.95 -29.92
CA ALA A 483 9.46 -9.11 -29.38
C ALA A 483 9.54 -9.18 -27.85
N HIS A 484 10.52 -8.43 -27.31
CA HIS A 484 10.97 -8.54 -25.92
C HIS A 484 11.10 -10.02 -25.49
N GLU A 485 10.81 -10.34 -24.24
CA GLU A 485 10.85 -11.72 -23.74
C GLU A 485 9.68 -12.60 -24.23
N THR A 486 8.70 -12.05 -24.96
CA THR A 486 7.42 -12.72 -25.23
C THR A 486 7.38 -13.54 -26.51
N GLN A 487 7.95 -13.06 -27.63
CA GLN A 487 8.16 -13.86 -28.84
C GLN A 487 9.62 -13.74 -29.27
N TRP A 488 10.29 -14.85 -29.56
CA TRP A 488 11.72 -14.83 -29.86
C TRP A 488 12.04 -15.09 -31.33
N ASP A 489 13.14 -14.49 -31.81
CA ASP A 489 13.63 -14.60 -33.20
C ASP A 489 12.54 -14.45 -34.27
N VAL A 490 11.65 -13.49 -34.04
CA VAL A 490 10.63 -13.08 -35.00
C VAL A 490 11.15 -11.99 -35.92
N SER A 491 10.42 -11.75 -37.02
CA SER A 491 10.64 -10.61 -37.90
C SER A 491 9.71 -9.47 -37.56
N ASP A 492 10.27 -8.26 -37.61
CA ASP A 492 9.57 -6.99 -37.49
C ASP A 492 8.61 -6.94 -36.29
N PRO A 493 9.08 -7.22 -35.06
CA PRO A 493 8.24 -7.17 -33.87
C PRO A 493 7.69 -5.76 -33.64
N ILE A 494 6.52 -5.68 -33.00
CA ILE A 494 5.85 -4.40 -32.74
C ILE A 494 6.75 -3.45 -31.94
N THR A 495 7.55 -3.99 -31.01
CA THR A 495 8.50 -3.23 -30.19
C THR A 495 9.55 -2.52 -31.03
N ASP A 496 10.11 -3.15 -32.07
CA ASP A 496 11.13 -2.54 -32.94
C ASP A 496 10.53 -1.43 -33.79
N ARG A 497 9.34 -1.68 -34.35
CA ARG A 497 8.63 -0.68 -35.15
C ARG A 497 8.30 0.55 -34.32
N LEU A 498 7.79 0.36 -33.09
CA LEU A 498 7.51 1.44 -32.16
C LEU A 498 8.77 2.19 -31.73
N ALA A 499 9.85 1.47 -31.43
CA ALA A 499 11.14 2.06 -31.09
C ALA A 499 11.66 2.98 -32.20
N MET A 500 11.63 2.54 -33.46
CA MET A 500 12.05 3.38 -34.60
C MET A 500 11.07 4.54 -34.85
N LYS A 501 9.75 4.29 -34.83
CA LYS A 501 8.72 5.33 -35.06
C LYS A 501 8.77 6.46 -34.04
N THR A 502 9.27 6.19 -32.84
CA THR A 502 9.36 7.19 -31.75
C THR A 502 10.75 7.79 -31.60
N LEU A 503 11.81 6.97 -31.57
CA LEU A 503 13.15 7.44 -31.30
C LEU A 503 13.73 8.27 -32.44
N PHE A 504 13.49 7.90 -33.70
CA PHE A 504 14.09 8.61 -34.83
C PHE A 504 13.61 10.07 -34.90
N PRO A 505 12.30 10.38 -34.81
CA PRO A 505 11.84 11.76 -34.72
C PRO A 505 12.41 12.52 -33.51
N ILE A 506 12.44 11.88 -32.32
CA ILE A 506 12.97 12.49 -31.10
C ILE A 506 14.46 12.85 -31.25
N VAL A 507 15.27 11.97 -31.84
CA VAL A 507 16.70 12.25 -32.07
C VAL A 507 16.88 13.34 -33.12
N VAL A 508 16.07 13.38 -34.17
CA VAL A 508 16.08 14.49 -35.14
C VAL A 508 15.78 15.82 -34.44
N GLU A 509 14.76 15.85 -33.58
CA GLU A 509 14.36 17.05 -32.84
C GLU A 509 15.45 17.49 -31.85
N ALA A 510 15.95 16.57 -31.03
CA ALA A 510 17.02 16.84 -30.07
C ALA A 510 18.31 17.32 -30.78
N ALA A 511 18.74 16.64 -31.85
CA ALA A 511 19.90 17.02 -32.64
C ALA A 511 19.77 18.44 -33.21
N THR A 512 18.59 18.76 -33.76
CA THR A 512 18.29 20.08 -34.33
C THR A 512 18.30 21.16 -33.25
N LEU A 513 17.67 20.89 -32.10
CA LEU A 513 17.65 21.80 -30.95
C LEU A 513 19.06 22.09 -30.40
N LEU A 514 19.94 21.08 -30.42
CA LEU A 514 21.32 21.18 -29.96
C LEU A 514 22.30 21.68 -31.03
N GLY A 515 21.91 21.69 -32.31
CA GLY A 515 22.78 22.03 -33.43
C GLY A 515 23.89 21.00 -33.68
N GLN A 516 23.60 19.71 -33.48
CA GLN A 516 24.57 18.61 -33.56
C GLN A 516 24.14 17.54 -34.59
N ASP A 517 25.08 16.68 -35.02
CA ASP A 517 24.79 15.42 -35.72
C ASP A 517 23.96 15.53 -37.03
N ALA A 518 24.22 16.56 -37.83
CA ALA A 518 23.50 16.81 -39.10
C ALA A 518 23.47 15.60 -40.07
N ALA A 519 24.53 14.78 -40.08
CA ALA A 519 24.56 13.56 -40.89
C ALA A 519 23.57 12.50 -40.38
N LEU A 520 23.50 12.30 -39.07
CA LEU A 520 22.52 11.39 -38.46
C LEU A 520 21.09 11.91 -38.69
N VAL A 521 20.87 13.22 -38.55
CA VAL A 521 19.56 13.84 -38.86
C VAL A 521 19.11 13.49 -40.27
N THR A 522 20.00 13.67 -41.26
CA THR A 522 19.71 13.35 -42.66
C THR A 522 19.35 11.87 -42.85
N GLN A 523 20.13 10.98 -42.22
CA GLN A 523 19.89 9.53 -42.31
C GLN A 523 18.55 9.12 -41.67
N LEU A 524 18.24 9.65 -40.49
CA LEU A 524 17.00 9.35 -39.78
C LEU A 524 15.78 9.90 -40.53
N GLN A 525 15.86 11.11 -41.09
CA GLN A 525 14.79 11.68 -41.93
C GLN A 525 14.50 10.80 -43.16
N ALA A 526 15.54 10.22 -43.79
CA ALA A 526 15.37 9.28 -44.89
C ALA A 526 14.80 7.92 -44.45
N ALA A 527 15.07 7.50 -43.21
CA ALA A 527 14.63 6.22 -42.64
C ALA A 527 13.16 6.25 -42.16
N ILE A 528 12.70 7.36 -41.56
CA ILE A 528 11.33 7.50 -41.01
C ILE A 528 10.21 7.04 -41.98
N PRO A 529 10.15 7.47 -43.26
CA PRO A 529 9.09 7.04 -44.17
C PRO A 529 9.19 5.56 -44.61
N LYS A 530 10.32 4.91 -44.33
CA LYS A 530 10.56 3.49 -44.63
C LYS A 530 10.19 2.56 -43.47
N ILE A 531 9.85 3.07 -42.29
CA ILE A 531 9.43 2.23 -41.16
C ILE A 531 8.07 1.60 -41.47
N LEU A 532 7.95 0.28 -41.25
CA LEU A 532 6.73 -0.49 -41.43
C LEU A 532 5.57 0.03 -40.56
N ASP A 533 4.33 -0.15 -41.02
CA ASP A 533 3.13 0.04 -40.18
C ASP A 533 3.07 -1.00 -39.05
N LEU A 534 2.22 -0.80 -38.04
CA LEU A 534 2.15 -1.75 -36.93
C LEU A 534 1.46 -3.06 -37.37
N PRO A 535 1.96 -4.25 -36.95
CA PRO A 535 1.36 -5.50 -37.36
C PRO A 535 0.00 -5.69 -36.65
N THR A 536 -0.93 -6.37 -37.33
CA THR A 536 -2.27 -6.68 -36.81
C THR A 536 -2.57 -8.16 -36.94
N GLU A 537 -3.45 -8.66 -36.09
CA GLU A 537 -3.98 -10.02 -36.12
C GLU A 537 -5.48 -10.02 -35.80
N THR A 538 -6.14 -11.15 -36.05
CA THR A 538 -7.50 -11.40 -35.58
C THR A 538 -7.44 -12.17 -34.27
N ARG A 539 -7.94 -11.57 -33.18
CA ARG A 539 -8.01 -12.18 -31.85
C ARG A 539 -9.46 -12.15 -31.36
N ASN A 540 -10.01 -13.30 -31.00
CA ASN A 540 -11.42 -13.46 -30.58
C ASN A 540 -12.44 -12.82 -31.56
N GLY A 541 -12.19 -12.91 -32.87
CA GLY A 541 -13.05 -12.33 -33.91
C GLY A 541 -12.95 -10.81 -34.08
N GLN A 542 -12.04 -10.13 -33.36
CA GLN A 542 -11.76 -8.71 -33.50
C GLN A 542 -10.35 -8.48 -34.03
N THR A 543 -10.15 -7.40 -34.80
CA THR A 543 -8.80 -6.97 -35.17
C THR A 543 -8.11 -6.37 -33.94
N ALA A 544 -6.87 -6.78 -33.69
CA ALA A 544 -6.00 -6.28 -32.64
C ALA A 544 -4.59 -6.06 -33.20
N PHE A 545 -3.77 -5.23 -32.56
CA PHE A 545 -2.33 -5.23 -32.83
C PHE A 545 -1.73 -6.60 -32.51
N ALA A 546 -0.84 -7.06 -33.37
CA ALA A 546 -0.06 -8.28 -33.19
C ALA A 546 1.28 -7.97 -32.53
N TYR A 547 1.94 -8.97 -31.95
CA TYR A 547 3.26 -8.79 -31.34
C TYR A 547 4.40 -8.74 -32.37
N SER A 548 4.19 -9.28 -33.58
CA SER A 548 5.17 -9.29 -34.66
C SER A 548 4.52 -9.57 -36.03
N ALA A 549 5.32 -9.62 -37.10
CA ALA A 549 4.87 -10.11 -38.40
C ALA A 549 4.50 -11.61 -38.38
N GLN A 550 4.80 -12.33 -37.30
CA GLN A 550 4.51 -13.74 -37.10
C GLN A 550 3.58 -13.91 -35.88
N PRO A 551 2.29 -13.53 -35.98
CA PRO A 551 1.36 -13.53 -34.84
C PRO A 551 1.18 -14.90 -34.17
N LEU A 552 1.41 -15.99 -34.90
CA LEU A 552 1.33 -17.36 -34.40
C LEU A 552 2.62 -17.88 -33.76
N ALA A 553 3.69 -17.06 -33.69
CA ALA A 553 4.93 -17.45 -33.02
C ALA A 553 4.67 -17.72 -31.53
N GLN A 554 5.40 -18.70 -30.98
CA GLN A 554 5.22 -19.16 -29.61
C GLN A 554 5.38 -18.02 -28.60
N LEU A 555 4.43 -17.93 -27.67
CA LEU A 555 4.51 -17.04 -26.52
C LEU A 555 5.34 -17.68 -25.40
N ARG A 556 6.25 -16.90 -24.82
CA ARG A 556 7.21 -17.37 -23.81
C ARG A 556 7.17 -16.59 -22.51
N ASN A 557 6.64 -15.37 -22.54
CA ASN A 557 6.41 -14.53 -21.36
C ASN A 557 4.97 -13.98 -21.36
N VAL A 558 4.58 -13.30 -20.27
CA VAL A 558 3.22 -12.84 -19.98
C VAL A 558 3.07 -11.32 -20.08
N GLU A 559 3.46 -10.75 -21.22
CA GLU A 559 3.42 -9.30 -21.47
C GLU A 559 2.48 -8.94 -22.64
N ASN A 560 1.79 -7.80 -22.54
CA ASN A 560 0.87 -7.29 -23.57
C ASN A 560 1.59 -6.30 -24.50
N LEU A 561 2.42 -6.81 -25.41
CA LEU A 561 3.23 -5.98 -26.31
C LEU A 561 2.41 -5.16 -27.32
N ASP A 562 1.15 -5.54 -27.54
CA ASP A 562 0.18 -4.81 -28.35
C ASP A 562 -0.23 -3.47 -27.74
N LEU A 563 -0.06 -3.32 -26.43
CA LEU A 563 -0.38 -2.09 -25.68
C LEU A 563 0.82 -1.16 -25.49
N GLU A 564 2.03 -1.56 -25.94
CA GLU A 564 3.20 -0.68 -26.00
C GLU A 564 2.96 0.59 -26.82
N THR A 565 1.98 0.52 -27.73
CA THR A 565 1.44 1.62 -28.53
C THR A 565 0.83 2.75 -27.68
N VAL A 566 0.23 2.40 -26.54
CA VAL A 566 -0.45 3.30 -25.59
C VAL A 566 0.53 3.82 -24.54
N PHE A 567 1.24 2.90 -23.87
CA PHE A 567 2.36 3.21 -22.99
C PHE A 567 3.42 2.11 -23.16
N PRO A 568 4.70 2.45 -23.29
CA PRO A 568 5.29 3.75 -23.07
C PRO A 568 5.54 4.53 -24.35
N PHE A 569 5.28 4.03 -25.56
CA PHE A 569 5.70 4.72 -26.80
C PHE A 569 4.78 5.88 -27.20
N ASN A 570 3.54 5.93 -26.72
CA ASN A 570 2.58 7.01 -26.96
C ASN A 570 2.28 7.25 -28.45
N THR A 571 2.41 6.23 -29.30
CA THR A 571 2.14 6.38 -30.73
C THR A 571 0.64 6.40 -31.04
N VAL A 572 -0.19 5.93 -30.11
CA VAL A 572 -1.65 5.89 -30.23
C VAL A 572 -2.30 6.75 -29.16
N THR A 573 -3.15 7.68 -29.59
CA THR A 573 -3.85 8.61 -28.70
C THR A 573 -5.25 8.89 -29.25
N ASP A 574 -6.10 9.59 -28.50
CA ASP A 574 -7.43 10.01 -29.00
C ASP A 574 -7.38 10.99 -30.18
N GLN A 575 -6.18 11.39 -30.63
CA GLN A 575 -5.93 12.15 -31.86
C GLN A 575 -5.69 11.27 -33.10
N THR A 576 -5.57 9.96 -32.92
CA THR A 576 -5.48 8.95 -33.99
C THR A 576 -6.66 7.99 -33.85
N PRO A 577 -7.89 8.39 -34.25
CA PRO A 577 -9.11 7.71 -33.80
C PRO A 577 -9.21 6.25 -34.23
N ALA A 578 -8.73 5.91 -35.43
CA ALA A 578 -8.76 4.54 -35.93
C ALA A 578 -7.84 3.62 -35.11
N GLU A 579 -6.60 4.05 -34.88
CA GLU A 579 -5.63 3.34 -34.05
C GLU A 579 -6.05 3.31 -32.58
N PHE A 580 -6.72 4.36 -32.08
CA PHE A 580 -7.23 4.42 -30.71
C PHE A 580 -8.33 3.39 -30.46
N GLU A 581 -9.27 3.24 -31.39
CA GLU A 581 -10.27 2.17 -31.32
C GLU A 581 -9.64 0.78 -31.48
N LEU A 582 -8.60 0.65 -32.32
CA LEU A 582 -7.83 -0.60 -32.41
C LEU A 582 -7.09 -0.92 -31.10
N ALA A 583 -6.52 0.07 -30.42
CA ALA A 583 -5.88 -0.12 -29.11
C ALA A 583 -6.90 -0.52 -28.03
N LYS A 584 -8.12 0.03 -28.06
CA LYS A 584 -9.21 -0.44 -27.19
C LYS A 584 -9.61 -1.89 -27.48
N ALA A 585 -9.67 -2.29 -28.75
CA ALA A 585 -9.94 -3.68 -29.12
C ALA A 585 -8.79 -4.62 -28.68
N SER A 586 -7.54 -4.20 -28.86
CA SER A 586 -6.36 -4.90 -28.31
C SER A 586 -6.46 -5.04 -26.79
N TYR A 587 -6.81 -3.99 -26.07
CA TYR A 587 -6.98 -4.02 -24.62
C TYR A 587 -8.09 -4.99 -24.20
N ALA A 588 -9.26 -4.94 -24.85
CA ALA A 588 -10.38 -5.82 -24.54
C ALA A 588 -10.10 -7.30 -24.83
N THR A 589 -9.21 -7.59 -25.77
CA THR A 589 -8.82 -8.96 -26.17
C THR A 589 -7.42 -9.34 -25.71
N ARG A 590 -6.78 -8.55 -24.84
CA ARG A 590 -5.40 -8.77 -24.41
C ARG A 590 -5.22 -10.16 -23.79
N ARG A 591 -4.06 -10.75 -24.02
CA ARG A 591 -3.78 -12.15 -23.67
C ARG A 591 -3.60 -12.34 -22.17
N PHE A 592 -3.03 -11.34 -21.51
CA PHE A 592 -2.67 -11.41 -20.10
C PHE A 592 -3.37 -10.29 -19.35
N VAL A 593 -4.18 -10.63 -18.34
CA VAL A 593 -4.93 -9.65 -17.54
C VAL A 593 -4.43 -9.72 -16.11
N ASN A 594 -3.87 -8.62 -15.59
CA ASN A 594 -3.27 -8.54 -14.23
C ASN A 594 -2.28 -9.67 -13.90
N ALA A 595 -1.50 -10.14 -14.89
CA ALA A 595 -0.71 -11.38 -14.78
C ALA A 595 0.64 -11.24 -14.05
N ASN A 596 1.06 -10.01 -13.73
CA ASN A 596 2.32 -9.70 -13.03
C ASN A 596 2.16 -8.45 -12.15
N ASP A 597 3.05 -8.25 -11.18
CA ASP A 597 3.00 -7.09 -10.28
C ASP A 597 3.36 -5.78 -11.01
N TRP A 598 4.08 -5.85 -12.12
CA TRP A 598 4.35 -4.74 -13.05
C TRP A 598 3.26 -4.52 -14.13
N SER A 599 2.05 -5.06 -13.94
CA SER A 599 1.02 -5.06 -14.98
C SER A 599 0.52 -3.65 -15.28
N LEU A 600 0.66 -3.22 -16.53
CA LEU A 600 0.28 -1.87 -16.98
C LEU A 600 -1.20 -1.71 -17.33
N ASP A 601 -2.03 -2.74 -17.12
CA ASP A 601 -3.45 -2.75 -17.46
C ASP A 601 -4.21 -1.51 -16.95
N ALA A 602 -3.87 -1.00 -15.76
CA ALA A 602 -4.48 0.20 -15.19
C ALA A 602 -3.97 1.50 -15.84
N VAL A 603 -2.70 1.54 -16.24
CA VAL A 603 -2.10 2.68 -16.96
C VAL A 603 -2.67 2.77 -18.36
N ASP A 604 -2.76 1.63 -19.06
CA ASP A 604 -3.36 1.54 -20.39
C ASP A 604 -4.84 1.89 -20.35
N ALA A 605 -5.60 1.40 -19.36
CA ALA A 605 -6.99 1.81 -19.15
C ALA A 605 -7.14 3.32 -18.94
N ALA A 606 -6.24 3.93 -18.15
CA ALA A 606 -6.27 5.37 -17.92
C ALA A 606 -6.07 6.15 -19.22
N ARG A 607 -5.09 5.77 -20.04
CA ARG A 607 -4.79 6.42 -21.32
C ARG A 607 -5.81 6.12 -22.43
N LEU A 608 -6.55 5.02 -22.31
CA LEU A 608 -7.69 4.68 -23.18
C LEU A 608 -9.02 5.28 -22.69
N HIS A 609 -8.97 6.14 -21.65
CA HIS A 609 -10.12 6.85 -21.07
C HIS A 609 -11.18 5.90 -20.45
N ASN A 610 -10.73 4.81 -19.82
CA ASN A 610 -11.59 3.78 -19.23
C ASN A 610 -11.46 3.73 -17.70
N GLY A 611 -12.11 4.67 -17.01
CA GLY A 611 -12.08 4.78 -15.55
C GLY A 611 -12.57 3.54 -14.77
N PRO A 612 -13.65 2.85 -15.18
CA PRO A 612 -14.06 1.59 -14.54
C PRO A 612 -12.96 0.52 -14.54
N GLU A 613 -12.25 0.35 -15.65
CA GLU A 613 -11.14 -0.60 -15.73
C GLU A 613 -9.94 -0.13 -14.88
N VAL A 614 -9.65 1.18 -14.76
CA VAL A 614 -8.61 1.67 -13.84
C VAL A 614 -8.84 1.13 -12.42
N ALA A 615 -10.05 1.32 -11.86
CA ALA A 615 -10.36 0.83 -10.52
C ALA A 615 -10.31 -0.70 -10.43
N ALA A 616 -10.90 -1.41 -11.40
CA ALA A 616 -10.94 -2.87 -11.41
C ALA A 616 -9.53 -3.49 -11.46
N ARG A 617 -8.65 -2.95 -12.32
CA ARG A 617 -7.29 -3.44 -12.49
C ARG A 617 -6.40 -3.11 -11.30
N LEU A 618 -6.50 -1.91 -10.73
CA LEU A 618 -5.75 -1.57 -9.51
C LEU A 618 -6.16 -2.48 -8.35
N ARG A 619 -7.46 -2.71 -8.13
CA ARG A 619 -7.95 -3.61 -7.08
C ARG A 619 -7.46 -5.05 -7.28
N ALA A 620 -7.53 -5.55 -8.53
CA ALA A 620 -7.10 -6.91 -8.86
C ALA A 620 -5.59 -7.11 -8.64
N THR A 621 -4.72 -6.29 -9.23
CA THR A 621 -3.26 -6.43 -9.06
C THR A 621 -2.86 -6.24 -7.59
N THR A 622 -3.45 -5.29 -6.87
CA THR A 622 -3.15 -5.07 -5.45
C THR A 622 -3.49 -6.31 -4.61
N SER A 623 -4.66 -6.91 -4.86
CA SER A 623 -5.08 -8.12 -4.15
C SER A 623 -4.19 -9.32 -4.41
N SER A 624 -3.59 -9.38 -5.60
CA SER A 624 -2.70 -10.46 -5.98
C SER A 624 -1.29 -10.28 -5.42
N TYR A 625 -0.69 -9.09 -5.49
CA TYR A 625 0.76 -8.93 -5.31
C TYR A 625 1.19 -8.14 -4.08
N GLN A 626 0.33 -7.28 -3.51
CA GLN A 626 0.69 -6.48 -2.34
C GLN A 626 0.58 -7.29 -1.04
N ILE A 627 1.64 -8.03 -0.72
CA ILE A 627 1.66 -8.95 0.42
C ILE A 627 2.42 -8.43 1.65
N PHE A 628 3.19 -7.34 1.53
CA PHE A 628 3.92 -6.76 2.65
C PHE A 628 3.05 -5.76 3.41
N SER A 629 3.15 -5.76 4.74
CA SER A 629 2.44 -4.83 5.62
C SER A 629 2.84 -3.36 5.45
N ASN A 630 3.93 -3.09 4.72
CA ASN A 630 4.38 -1.73 4.42
C ASN A 630 3.86 -1.21 3.07
N GLY A 631 2.95 -1.94 2.41
CA GLY A 631 2.38 -1.58 1.12
C GLY A 631 3.21 -2.00 -0.10
N LEU A 632 4.35 -2.67 0.10
CA LEU A 632 5.15 -3.21 -1.00
C LEU A 632 4.60 -4.55 -1.50
N ALA A 633 4.98 -4.89 -2.72
CA ALA A 633 4.57 -6.10 -3.41
C ALA A 633 5.66 -7.18 -3.39
N ASN A 634 5.29 -8.37 -3.84
CA ASN A 634 6.19 -9.46 -4.20
C ASN A 634 5.91 -9.83 -5.65
N LEU A 635 6.92 -10.39 -6.34
CA LEU A 635 6.82 -10.86 -7.73
C LEU A 635 5.60 -11.77 -7.98
N GLY A 636 5.28 -12.60 -6.99
CA GLY A 636 4.15 -13.53 -7.02
C GLY A 636 3.25 -13.36 -5.81
N PRO A 637 2.06 -13.98 -5.84
CA PRO A 637 1.03 -13.78 -4.81
C PRO A 637 1.35 -14.41 -3.45
N THR A 638 2.46 -15.15 -3.35
CA THR A 638 2.88 -15.85 -2.14
C THR A 638 4.41 -15.82 -1.99
N GLY A 639 4.90 -16.12 -0.79
CA GLY A 639 6.33 -16.32 -0.55
C GLY A 639 7.11 -15.00 -0.53
N ALA A 640 6.80 -14.14 0.46
CA ALA A 640 7.47 -12.86 0.70
C ALA A 640 9.01 -13.04 0.75
N THR A 641 9.65 -12.82 -0.40
CA THR A 641 11.07 -13.12 -0.62
C THR A 641 11.88 -11.83 -0.75
N ASN A 642 11.45 -10.95 -1.65
CA ASN A 642 12.00 -9.62 -1.85
C ASN A 642 10.85 -8.61 -1.90
N THR A 643 11.13 -7.38 -1.48
CA THR A 643 10.17 -6.27 -1.62
C THR A 643 10.26 -5.66 -3.01
N TYR A 644 9.13 -5.56 -3.69
CA TYR A 644 8.98 -4.92 -5.00
C TYR A 644 8.16 -3.64 -4.86
N ASP A 645 8.59 -2.60 -5.55
CA ASP A 645 7.89 -1.31 -5.62
C ASP A 645 7.30 -1.03 -7.03
N GLU A 646 7.34 -2.00 -7.94
CA GLU A 646 6.75 -1.92 -9.29
C GLU A 646 5.24 -1.71 -9.22
N HIS A 647 4.55 -2.55 -8.46
CA HIS A 647 3.10 -2.49 -8.29
C HIS A 647 2.64 -1.12 -7.76
N ALA A 648 3.33 -0.61 -6.75
CA ALA A 648 3.04 0.71 -6.20
C ALA A 648 3.37 1.82 -7.23
N GLY A 649 4.41 1.63 -8.05
CA GLY A 649 4.75 2.50 -9.18
C GLY A 649 3.72 2.52 -10.30
N VAL A 650 3.19 1.36 -10.70
CA VAL A 650 2.05 1.24 -11.63
C VAL A 650 0.84 1.96 -11.05
N THR A 651 0.54 1.73 -9.77
CA THR A 651 -0.57 2.38 -9.07
C THR A 651 -0.41 3.90 -9.10
N ALA A 652 0.77 4.41 -8.78
CA ALA A 652 1.09 5.83 -8.82
C ALA A 652 0.94 6.42 -10.23
N LEU A 653 1.43 5.73 -11.26
CA LEU A 653 1.32 6.19 -12.65
C LEU A 653 -0.14 6.18 -13.13
N ALA A 654 -0.90 5.11 -12.88
CA ALA A 654 -2.29 5.01 -13.28
C ALA A 654 -3.15 6.11 -12.63
N ILE A 655 -2.91 6.42 -11.35
CA ILE A 655 -3.60 7.53 -10.67
C ILE A 655 -3.23 8.88 -11.29
N ASN A 656 -1.95 9.11 -11.61
CA ASN A 656 -1.53 10.34 -12.28
C ASN A 656 -2.26 10.47 -13.62
N GLU A 657 -2.16 9.46 -14.50
CA GLU A 657 -2.73 9.46 -15.85
C GLU A 657 -4.26 9.55 -15.85
N ALA A 658 -4.93 8.95 -14.84
CA ALA A 658 -6.37 9.04 -14.68
C ALA A 658 -6.84 10.45 -14.27
N LEU A 659 -6.04 11.16 -13.45
CA LEU A 659 -6.36 12.50 -12.97
C LEU A 659 -6.01 13.60 -13.99
N ALA A 660 -4.83 13.53 -14.60
CA ALA A 660 -4.43 14.41 -15.70
C ALA A 660 -3.19 13.89 -16.45
N THR A 661 -3.07 14.22 -17.74
CA THR A 661 -1.89 13.85 -18.53
C THR A 661 -1.68 14.77 -19.72
N ASP A 662 -0.44 14.88 -20.20
CA ASP A 662 -0.08 15.60 -21.42
C ASP A 662 0.96 14.86 -22.28
N PHE A 663 0.94 13.53 -22.22
CA PHE A 663 1.99 12.65 -22.76
C PHE A 663 2.28 12.82 -24.28
N ASP A 664 1.37 13.44 -25.04
CA ASP A 664 1.46 13.76 -26.48
C ASP A 664 1.37 15.29 -26.77
N GLY A 665 1.57 16.11 -25.74
CA GLY A 665 1.50 17.58 -25.82
C GLY A 665 0.07 18.13 -25.78
N ILE A 666 -0.93 17.32 -25.44
CA ILE A 666 -2.32 17.75 -25.19
C ILE A 666 -2.70 17.45 -23.74
N VAL A 667 -3.04 18.49 -22.98
CA VAL A 667 -3.51 18.35 -21.61
C VAL A 667 -4.91 17.74 -21.59
N ARG A 668 -5.05 16.60 -20.93
CA ARG A 668 -6.32 15.93 -20.63
C ARG A 668 -6.58 16.04 -19.13
N ILE A 669 -7.80 16.42 -18.77
CA ILE A 669 -8.23 16.65 -17.38
C ILE A 669 -9.24 15.56 -17.02
N ALA A 670 -8.94 14.82 -15.96
CA ALA A 670 -9.72 13.68 -15.48
C ALA A 670 -10.15 12.68 -16.59
N PRO A 671 -9.26 12.27 -17.53
CA PRO A 671 -9.64 11.43 -18.65
C PRO A 671 -10.20 10.06 -18.24
N ALA A 672 -9.84 9.56 -17.05
CA ALA A 672 -10.23 8.24 -16.59
C ALA A 672 -10.36 8.12 -15.07
N VAL A 673 -10.78 9.19 -14.37
CA VAL A 673 -11.11 9.06 -12.95
C VAL A 673 -12.24 8.04 -12.81
N PRO A 674 -12.09 6.97 -11.99
CA PRO A 674 -13.13 5.95 -11.87
C PRO A 674 -14.46 6.53 -11.38
N PRO A 675 -15.61 6.02 -11.88
CA PRO A 675 -16.91 6.46 -11.40
C PRO A 675 -17.06 6.28 -9.88
N GLY A 676 -17.64 7.27 -9.22
CA GLY A 676 -17.84 7.27 -7.76
C GLY A 676 -16.60 7.64 -6.95
N TRP A 677 -15.44 7.86 -7.57
CA TRP A 677 -14.26 8.37 -6.88
C TRP A 677 -14.29 9.89 -6.79
N THR A 678 -13.96 10.39 -5.61
CA THR A 678 -13.47 11.76 -5.43
C THR A 678 -11.96 11.74 -5.62
N ALA A 679 -11.44 12.61 -6.48
CA ALA A 679 -10.02 12.68 -6.80
C ALA A 679 -9.54 14.12 -6.84
N GLU A 680 -8.62 14.48 -5.95
CA GLU A 680 -8.25 15.87 -5.70
C GLU A 680 -6.73 15.97 -5.56
N GLY A 681 -6.06 16.70 -6.45
CA GLY A 681 -4.60 16.77 -6.37
C GLY A 681 -3.94 17.46 -7.55
N THR A 682 -2.61 17.37 -7.58
CA THR A 682 -1.78 18.03 -8.60
C THR A 682 -0.96 17.02 -9.37
N VAL A 683 -0.97 17.15 -10.69
CA VAL A 683 -0.12 16.41 -11.63
C VAL A 683 0.80 17.40 -12.35
N PHE A 684 2.06 17.04 -12.48
CA PHE A 684 3.05 17.80 -13.24
C PHE A 684 3.03 17.36 -14.71
N LEU A 685 3.19 18.35 -15.58
CA LEU A 685 3.07 18.28 -17.03
C LEU A 685 4.41 18.67 -17.67
N GLN A 686 4.51 18.54 -18.99
CA GLN A 686 5.66 19.01 -19.75
C GLN A 686 5.85 20.53 -19.62
N HIS A 687 7.09 20.94 -19.81
CA HIS A 687 7.64 22.28 -19.69
C HIS A 687 7.36 22.91 -18.33
N ARG A 688 7.68 22.17 -17.26
CA ARG A 688 7.56 22.58 -15.85
C ARG A 688 6.17 23.11 -15.47
N SER A 689 5.17 22.70 -16.22
CA SER A 689 3.78 23.09 -16.00
C SER A 689 3.15 22.10 -15.02
N LYS A 690 2.04 22.49 -14.39
CA LYS A 690 1.28 21.59 -13.54
C LYS A 690 -0.19 21.93 -13.60
N ILE A 691 -1.03 20.95 -13.30
CA ILE A 691 -2.46 21.12 -13.20
C ILE A 691 -2.97 20.53 -11.89
N SER A 692 -3.76 21.32 -11.18
CA SER A 692 -4.49 20.87 -10.00
C SER A 692 -5.94 20.60 -10.39
N VAL A 693 -6.43 19.41 -10.09
CA VAL A 693 -7.75 18.92 -10.50
C VAL A 693 -8.51 18.46 -9.27
N GLN A 694 -9.79 18.81 -9.20
CA GLN A 694 -10.75 18.20 -8.27
C GLN A 694 -11.90 17.60 -9.07
N VAL A 695 -12.10 16.31 -8.86
CA VAL A 695 -13.28 15.56 -9.28
C VAL A 695 -14.04 15.19 -8.03
N GLN A 696 -15.27 15.66 -7.90
CA GLN A 696 -16.17 15.37 -6.78
C GLN A 696 -17.49 14.86 -7.37
N GLU A 697 -17.98 13.73 -6.86
CA GLU A 697 -19.18 13.06 -7.37
C GLU A 697 -19.13 12.77 -8.89
N GLY A 698 -17.92 12.44 -9.40
CA GLY A 698 -17.70 12.16 -10.83
C GLY A 698 -17.68 13.38 -11.75
N ALA A 699 -17.78 14.60 -11.21
CA ALA A 699 -17.72 15.84 -11.98
C ALA A 699 -16.42 16.61 -11.70
N VAL A 700 -15.78 17.14 -12.75
CA VAL A 700 -14.66 18.08 -12.61
C VAL A 700 -15.20 19.40 -12.06
N THR A 701 -14.84 19.72 -10.81
CA THR A 701 -15.26 20.96 -10.11
C THR A 701 -14.19 22.04 -10.19
N THR A 702 -12.92 21.64 -10.16
CA THR A 702 -11.77 22.55 -10.28
C THR A 702 -10.76 21.99 -11.25
N ALA A 703 -10.31 22.81 -12.20
CA ALA A 703 -9.15 22.53 -13.04
C ALA A 703 -8.31 23.81 -13.16
N ALA A 704 -7.17 23.84 -12.47
CA ALA A 704 -6.31 25.00 -12.38
C ALA A 704 -4.92 24.69 -12.94
N LEU A 705 -4.55 25.35 -14.03
CA LEU A 705 -3.27 25.16 -14.69
C LEU A 705 -2.28 26.26 -14.29
N VAL A 706 -1.06 25.86 -13.96
CA VAL A 706 0.08 26.76 -13.79
C VAL A 706 1.08 26.44 -14.89
N ASN A 707 1.37 27.42 -15.75
CA ASN A 707 2.37 27.28 -16.81
C ASN A 707 3.79 27.42 -16.24
N GLY A 708 4.74 26.78 -16.90
CA GLY A 708 6.16 26.90 -16.60
C GLY A 708 6.74 28.30 -16.90
N PRO A 709 8.07 28.45 -16.78
CA PRO A 709 8.74 29.75 -16.83
C PRO A 709 8.75 30.41 -18.21
N ALA A 710 8.43 29.68 -19.27
CA ALA A 710 8.35 30.21 -20.64
C ALA A 710 6.90 30.38 -21.09
N ALA A 711 6.62 31.47 -21.83
CA ALA A 711 5.34 31.65 -22.49
C ALA A 711 5.19 30.65 -23.64
N ARG A 712 4.02 30.00 -23.77
CA ARG A 712 3.75 28.98 -24.78
C ARG A 712 2.26 28.80 -25.02
N SER A 713 1.92 28.26 -26.18
CA SER A 713 0.56 27.76 -26.43
C SER A 713 0.40 26.37 -25.83
N ILE A 714 -0.65 26.17 -25.04
CA ILE A 714 -1.00 24.88 -24.44
C ILE A 714 -2.32 24.40 -25.07
N ARG A 715 -2.31 23.19 -25.62
CA ARG A 715 -3.53 22.55 -26.14
C ARG A 715 -4.18 21.74 -25.03
N ILE A 716 -5.47 21.94 -24.82
CA ILE A 716 -6.24 21.34 -23.72
C ILE A 716 -7.48 20.68 -24.31
N LYS A 717 -7.70 19.40 -24.01
CA LYS A 717 -8.96 18.72 -24.34
C LYS A 717 -10.07 19.31 -23.48
N ASN A 718 -11.19 19.70 -24.08
CA ASN A 718 -12.35 20.17 -23.31
C ASN A 718 -12.84 19.06 -22.37
N PRO A 719 -12.80 19.25 -21.04
CA PRO A 719 -13.19 18.22 -20.07
C PRO A 719 -14.69 17.99 -19.99
N TRP A 720 -15.51 18.82 -20.65
CA TRP A 720 -16.96 18.67 -20.72
C TRP A 720 -17.39 18.53 -22.19
N PRO A 721 -17.33 17.30 -22.76
CA PRO A 721 -17.70 17.07 -24.15
C PRO A 721 -19.09 17.62 -24.49
N GLY A 722 -19.17 18.42 -25.56
CA GLY A 722 -20.41 19.05 -26.02
C GLY A 722 -20.90 20.24 -25.18
N GLN A 723 -20.24 20.59 -24.08
CA GLN A 723 -20.57 21.76 -23.25
C GLN A 723 -19.55 22.89 -23.46
N GLU A 724 -19.97 24.11 -23.14
CA GLU A 724 -19.09 25.27 -23.18
C GLU A 724 -18.02 25.20 -22.08
N ALA A 725 -16.78 25.44 -22.46
CA ALA A 725 -15.66 25.69 -21.57
C ALA A 725 -15.04 27.04 -21.90
N GLN A 726 -14.58 27.75 -20.87
CA GLN A 726 -13.78 28.97 -20.98
C GLN A 726 -12.52 28.84 -20.14
N ILE A 727 -11.52 29.66 -20.45
CA ILE A 727 -10.30 29.76 -19.64
C ILE A 727 -10.18 31.20 -19.15
N VAL A 728 -10.09 31.38 -17.84
CA VAL A 728 -9.89 32.68 -17.19
C VAL A 728 -8.54 32.74 -16.50
N SER A 729 -8.05 33.94 -16.21
CA SER A 729 -6.85 34.13 -15.41
C SER A 729 -7.09 33.61 -13.98
N GLY A 730 -6.17 32.81 -13.46
CA GLY A 730 -6.22 32.28 -12.09
C GLY A 730 -6.04 33.37 -11.02
N SER A 731 -5.26 34.41 -11.33
CA SER A 731 -5.02 35.56 -10.45
C SER A 731 -6.11 36.63 -10.53
N SER A 732 -6.86 36.66 -11.63
CA SER A 732 -8.02 37.54 -11.83
C SER A 732 -9.12 36.79 -12.57
N PRO A 733 -9.95 35.98 -11.88
CA PRO A 733 -10.96 35.12 -12.52
C PRO A 733 -12.01 35.85 -13.35
N GLY A 734 -12.15 37.18 -13.21
CA GLY A 734 -12.98 38.00 -14.08
C GLY A 734 -12.37 38.28 -15.47
N THR A 735 -11.09 37.99 -15.66
CA THR A 735 -10.37 38.20 -16.92
C THR A 735 -10.41 36.92 -17.77
N VAL A 736 -11.21 36.93 -18.83
CA VAL A 736 -11.30 35.84 -19.81
C VAL A 736 -10.06 35.85 -20.71
N VAL A 737 -9.34 34.72 -20.74
CA VAL A 737 -8.16 34.50 -21.61
C VAL A 737 -8.54 33.77 -22.88
N VAL A 738 -9.42 32.76 -22.77
CA VAL A 738 -10.03 32.08 -23.89
C VAL A 738 -11.56 32.14 -23.72
N PRO A 739 -12.30 32.75 -24.67
CA PRO A 739 -13.76 32.83 -24.62
C PRO A 739 -14.44 31.45 -24.56
N ALA A 740 -15.69 31.44 -24.09
CA ALA A 740 -16.52 30.24 -24.06
C ALA A 740 -16.59 29.57 -25.45
N THR A 741 -16.35 28.26 -25.48
CA THR A 741 -16.37 27.45 -26.71
C THR A 741 -16.77 26.01 -26.41
N THR A 742 -17.42 25.36 -27.37
CA THR A 742 -17.73 23.92 -27.35
C THR A 742 -16.68 23.08 -28.09
N ALA A 743 -15.60 23.71 -28.58
CA ALA A 743 -14.53 23.01 -29.28
C ALA A 743 -13.95 21.87 -28.44
N ALA A 744 -13.69 20.73 -29.08
CA ALA A 744 -13.11 19.56 -28.40
C ALA A 744 -11.66 19.80 -27.94
N LEU A 745 -10.96 20.73 -28.60
CA LEU A 745 -9.59 21.13 -28.30
C LEU A 745 -9.53 22.66 -28.17
N ILE A 746 -8.97 23.13 -27.06
CA ILE A 746 -8.87 24.54 -26.70
C ILE A 746 -7.40 24.91 -26.66
N THR A 747 -7.02 26.01 -27.32
CA THR A 747 -5.64 26.52 -27.29
C THR A 747 -5.54 27.70 -26.33
N LEU A 748 -4.76 27.52 -25.28
CA LEU A 748 -4.44 28.55 -24.29
C LEU A 748 -3.13 29.24 -24.66
N PRO A 749 -3.12 30.56 -24.98
CA PRO A 749 -1.89 31.33 -25.10
C PRO A 749 -1.32 31.64 -23.69
N ALA A 750 -0.65 30.67 -23.08
CA ALA A 750 -0.18 30.79 -21.71
C ALA A 750 1.04 31.72 -21.61
N ALA A 751 0.92 32.81 -20.86
CA ALA A 751 2.04 33.62 -20.40
C ALA A 751 3.00 32.82 -19.49
N ALA A 752 4.25 33.27 -19.42
CA ALA A 752 5.27 32.74 -18.51
C ALA A 752 4.79 32.80 -17.05
N ASN A 753 4.89 31.68 -16.32
CA ASN A 753 4.39 31.51 -14.96
C ASN A 753 2.90 31.85 -14.78
N GLY A 754 2.14 31.88 -15.89
CA GLY A 754 0.73 32.20 -15.89
C GLY A 754 -0.09 31.15 -15.16
N THR A 755 -1.17 31.59 -14.52
CA THR A 755 -2.12 30.78 -13.77
C THR A 755 -3.49 30.90 -14.42
N TYR A 756 -4.21 29.79 -14.56
CA TYR A 756 -5.43 29.72 -15.35
C TYR A 756 -6.45 28.79 -14.71
N LEU A 757 -7.73 29.16 -14.76
CA LEU A 757 -8.84 28.29 -14.40
C LEU A 757 -9.58 27.88 -15.68
N ILE A 758 -9.67 26.57 -15.89
CA ILE A 758 -10.50 25.95 -16.93
C ILE A 758 -11.85 25.65 -16.29
N GLN A 759 -12.91 26.28 -16.79
CA GLN A 759 -14.23 26.22 -16.15
C GLN A 759 -15.37 26.28 -17.15
N ARG A 760 -16.55 25.83 -16.75
CA ARG A 760 -17.79 26.10 -17.49
C ARG A 760 -18.28 27.51 -17.16
N PRO A 761 -18.69 28.34 -18.13
CA PRO A 761 -19.25 29.66 -17.86
C PRO A 761 -20.46 29.62 -16.91
N SER A 762 -21.28 28.56 -17.00
CA SER A 762 -22.46 28.35 -16.16
C SER A 762 -22.16 27.87 -14.74
N ALA A 763 -20.94 27.42 -14.46
CA ALA A 763 -20.51 26.91 -13.16
C ALA A 763 -19.03 27.26 -12.92
N PRO A 764 -18.71 28.54 -12.72
CA PRO A 764 -17.33 29.00 -12.54
C PRO A 764 -16.75 28.50 -11.21
N THR A 765 -15.45 28.20 -11.19
CA THR A 765 -14.76 27.73 -9.97
C THR A 765 -14.90 28.72 -8.82
N SER A 766 -14.93 30.03 -9.11
CA SER A 766 -15.09 31.10 -8.12
C SER A 766 -16.46 31.12 -7.43
N ALA A 767 -17.45 30.37 -7.91
CA ALA A 767 -18.74 30.21 -7.24
C ALA A 767 -18.74 29.08 -6.19
N LEU A 768 -17.69 28.25 -6.13
CA LEU A 768 -17.58 27.17 -5.17
C LEU A 768 -17.08 27.68 -3.80
N PRO A 769 -17.55 27.11 -2.68
CA PRO A 769 -16.94 27.35 -1.38
C PRO A 769 -15.49 26.86 -1.37
N THR A 770 -14.64 27.54 -0.62
CA THR A 770 -13.22 27.20 -0.52
C THR A 770 -12.95 26.20 0.61
N ALA A 771 -12.07 25.23 0.36
CA ALA A 771 -11.64 24.25 1.36
C ALA A 771 -10.19 23.82 1.10
N VAL A 772 -9.34 23.83 2.14
CA VAL A 772 -7.97 23.31 2.02
C VAL A 772 -8.03 21.79 1.88
N LEU A 773 -7.24 21.25 0.94
CA LEU A 773 -7.10 19.80 0.82
C LEU A 773 -6.33 19.27 2.03
N THR A 774 -6.98 18.47 2.88
CA THR A 774 -6.40 17.94 4.12
C THR A 774 -6.82 16.48 4.35
N GLY A 775 -6.38 15.89 5.46
CA GLY A 775 -6.58 14.49 5.81
C GLY A 775 -6.45 14.23 7.31
N ALA A 776 -6.61 12.97 7.69
CA ALA A 776 -6.31 12.49 9.03
C ALA A 776 -5.42 11.25 8.93
N ALA A 777 -4.44 11.16 9.83
CA ALA A 777 -3.63 9.96 9.96
C ALA A 777 -4.51 8.77 10.37
N PRO A 778 -4.28 7.56 9.81
CA PRO A 778 -4.96 6.37 10.30
C PRO A 778 -4.55 6.08 11.75
N THR A 779 -5.48 5.51 12.50
CA THR A 779 -5.26 5.03 13.87
C THR A 779 -5.09 3.52 13.94
N GLU A 780 -5.37 2.83 12.83
CA GLU A 780 -5.36 1.37 12.69
C GLU A 780 -4.76 0.99 11.33
N ALA A 781 -4.39 -0.27 11.16
CA ALA A 781 -3.99 -0.79 9.86
C ALA A 781 -5.16 -0.70 8.87
N ARG A 782 -4.85 -0.45 7.60
CA ARG A 782 -5.85 -0.33 6.53
C ARG A 782 -5.94 -1.62 5.74
N HIS A 783 -7.14 -1.97 5.30
CA HIS A 783 -7.41 -3.15 4.47
C HIS A 783 -8.08 -2.75 3.18
N LEU A 784 -7.72 -3.43 2.10
CA LEU A 784 -8.46 -3.35 0.86
C LEU A 784 -9.69 -4.25 0.98
N ALA A 785 -10.89 -3.68 0.82
CA ALA A 785 -12.15 -4.40 1.02
C ALA A 785 -12.23 -5.67 0.15
N GLY A 786 -12.56 -6.80 0.78
CA GLY A 786 -12.66 -8.11 0.12
C GLY A 786 -11.33 -8.67 -0.40
N SER A 787 -10.21 -8.32 0.24
CA SER A 787 -8.85 -8.75 -0.10
C SER A 787 -8.02 -9.02 1.16
N ASN A 788 -6.92 -9.76 1.02
CA ASN A 788 -5.91 -9.94 2.08
C ASN A 788 -4.88 -8.80 2.12
N ALA A 789 -4.88 -7.90 1.13
CA ALA A 789 -3.99 -6.75 1.08
C ALA A 789 -4.26 -5.79 2.26
N ARG A 790 -3.19 -5.41 2.95
CA ARG A 790 -3.23 -4.46 4.07
C ARG A 790 -2.00 -3.56 4.14
N ILE A 791 -2.18 -2.35 4.68
CA ILE A 791 -1.10 -1.42 5.02
C ILE A 791 -1.13 -1.25 6.54
N GLY A 792 -0.13 -1.79 7.21
CA GLY A 792 -0.03 -1.90 8.65
C GLY A 792 -0.06 -3.35 9.15
N ILE A 793 0.00 -3.48 10.47
CA ILE A 793 -0.17 -4.74 11.18
C ILE A 793 -1.31 -4.56 12.15
N ASP A 794 -2.24 -5.51 12.15
CA ASP A 794 -3.42 -5.43 12.98
C ASP A 794 -3.11 -5.63 14.47
N VAL A 795 -4.05 -5.22 15.32
CA VAL A 795 -4.04 -5.60 16.74
C VAL A 795 -4.19 -7.13 16.88
N PRO A 796 -3.63 -7.75 17.94
CA PRO A 796 -3.81 -9.19 18.16
C PRO A 796 -5.29 -9.57 18.20
N GLY A 797 -5.65 -10.63 17.48
CA GLY A 797 -7.04 -11.11 17.40
C GLY A 797 -7.95 -10.36 16.42
N TYR A 798 -7.43 -9.39 15.67
CA TYR A 798 -8.19 -8.79 14.57
C TYR A 798 -8.54 -9.84 13.51
N GLU A 799 -9.81 -9.91 13.16
CA GLU A 799 -10.29 -10.71 12.05
C GLU A 799 -10.84 -9.79 10.96
N PRO A 800 -10.27 -9.82 9.74
CA PRO A 800 -10.79 -8.99 8.68
C PRO A 800 -12.22 -9.43 8.35
N PRO A 801 -13.15 -8.47 8.13
CA PRO A 801 -14.51 -8.81 7.72
C PRO A 801 -14.47 -9.65 6.45
N GLY A 802 -15.28 -10.71 6.41
CA GLY A 802 -15.44 -11.55 5.23
C GLY A 802 -16.13 -10.79 4.07
N PRO A 803 -16.06 -11.30 2.83
CA PRO A 803 -16.75 -10.73 1.67
C PRO A 803 -18.29 -10.67 1.83
N CYS A 804 -18.85 -11.41 2.78
CA CYS A 804 -20.23 -11.30 3.25
C CYS A 804 -20.32 -11.69 4.74
N PRO A 805 -21.47 -11.49 5.41
CA PRO A 805 -21.62 -11.83 6.82
C PRO A 805 -21.32 -13.30 7.15
N THR A 806 -20.67 -13.53 8.28
CA THR A 806 -20.54 -14.87 8.88
C THR A 806 -21.87 -15.26 9.53
N PRO A 807 -22.41 -16.46 9.24
CA PRO A 807 -23.67 -16.92 9.82
C PRO A 807 -23.57 -17.07 11.34
N THR A 808 -24.59 -16.62 12.06
CA THR A 808 -24.60 -16.58 13.53
C THR A 808 -25.27 -17.78 14.19
N GLN A 809 -26.10 -18.53 13.46
CA GLN A 809 -26.75 -19.76 13.92
C GLN A 809 -25.97 -21.00 13.46
N THR A 810 -26.08 -22.08 14.23
CA THR A 810 -25.51 -23.40 13.90
C THR A 810 -26.48 -24.50 14.33
N PRO A 811 -26.61 -25.63 13.58
CA PRO A 811 -25.96 -25.95 12.31
C PRO A 811 -26.41 -25.04 11.13
N LEU A 812 -25.71 -25.10 10.00
CA LEU A 812 -26.11 -24.47 8.73
C LEU A 812 -27.18 -25.28 8.01
N PHE A 813 -27.13 -26.60 8.13
CA PHE A 813 -28.23 -27.48 7.74
C PHE A 813 -28.12 -28.74 8.59
N ALA A 814 -29.24 -29.40 8.79
CA ALA A 814 -29.32 -30.69 9.45
C ALA A 814 -30.48 -31.47 8.84
N TRP A 815 -30.15 -32.55 8.11
CA TRP A 815 -31.12 -33.39 7.39
C TRP A 815 -31.12 -34.80 7.97
N ASP A 816 -32.33 -35.28 8.28
CA ASP A 816 -32.64 -36.66 8.67
C ASP A 816 -33.61 -37.27 7.63
N PRO A 817 -33.10 -37.75 6.49
CA PRO A 817 -33.89 -38.41 5.46
C PRO A 817 -34.46 -39.75 5.94
N SER A 818 -35.60 -39.67 6.62
CA SER A 818 -36.33 -40.83 7.15
C SER A 818 -37.61 -41.18 6.37
N SER A 819 -38.23 -40.22 5.68
CA SER A 819 -39.41 -40.45 4.84
C SER A 819 -39.68 -39.30 3.86
N GLY A 820 -40.58 -39.49 2.89
CA GLY A 820 -41.03 -38.44 1.96
C GLY A 820 -40.05 -38.07 0.83
N ASN A 821 -40.41 -37.08 0.01
CA ASN A 821 -39.55 -36.57 -1.07
C ASN A 821 -38.89 -35.20 -0.72
N THR A 822 -39.30 -34.61 0.40
CA THR A 822 -38.74 -33.39 0.99
C THR A 822 -38.28 -33.74 2.40
N ILE A 823 -37.13 -33.23 2.80
CA ILE A 823 -36.49 -33.45 4.10
C ILE A 823 -36.46 -32.09 4.79
N ASP A 824 -37.20 -31.97 5.90
CA ASP A 824 -37.21 -30.74 6.67
C ASP A 824 -35.80 -30.44 7.20
N ASP A 825 -35.37 -29.18 7.10
CA ASP A 825 -34.13 -28.75 7.73
C ASP A 825 -34.34 -28.48 9.22
N ALA A 826 -33.64 -29.24 10.07
CA ALA A 826 -33.68 -29.02 11.52
C ALA A 826 -32.85 -27.80 11.98
N SER A 827 -32.17 -27.12 11.06
CA SER A 827 -31.44 -25.87 11.34
C SER A 827 -32.34 -24.64 11.35
N GLY A 828 -31.85 -23.52 11.89
CA GLY A 828 -32.56 -22.24 11.88
C GLY A 828 -32.49 -21.45 10.56
N TYR A 829 -32.10 -22.09 9.45
CA TYR A 829 -31.94 -21.47 8.13
C TYR A 829 -32.97 -21.94 7.08
N ASP A 830 -33.90 -22.83 7.44
CA ASP A 830 -34.97 -23.34 6.56
C ASP A 830 -34.46 -23.89 5.20
N ARG A 831 -33.34 -24.62 5.21
CA ARG A 831 -32.70 -25.16 3.99
C ARG A 831 -33.18 -26.56 3.68
N ASP A 832 -34.48 -26.75 3.46
CA ASP A 832 -35.09 -28.07 3.22
C ASP A 832 -34.39 -28.83 2.08
N GLY A 833 -34.19 -30.12 2.29
CA GLY A 833 -33.66 -31.05 1.30
C GLY A 833 -34.77 -31.58 0.38
N VAL A 834 -34.45 -31.83 -0.89
CA VAL A 834 -35.33 -32.48 -1.86
C VAL A 834 -34.55 -33.49 -2.69
N TRP A 835 -35.21 -34.58 -3.06
CA TRP A 835 -34.61 -35.62 -3.90
C TRP A 835 -34.49 -35.19 -5.36
N ALA A 836 -33.33 -35.46 -5.97
CA ALA A 836 -33.07 -35.26 -7.38
C ALA A 836 -32.77 -36.60 -8.08
N GLY A 837 -33.21 -36.72 -9.34
CA GLY A 837 -32.94 -37.90 -10.19
C GLY A 837 -33.73 -39.18 -9.86
N GLY A 838 -34.79 -39.09 -9.06
CA GLY A 838 -35.74 -40.17 -8.80
C GLY A 838 -36.45 -40.02 -7.46
N ALA A 839 -37.49 -40.80 -7.21
CA ALA A 839 -38.18 -40.83 -5.92
C ALA A 839 -37.27 -41.41 -4.81
N ALA A 840 -37.49 -40.95 -3.58
CA ALA A 840 -36.76 -41.40 -2.40
C ALA A 840 -36.87 -42.92 -2.21
N SER A 841 -35.81 -43.53 -1.69
CA SER A 841 -35.81 -44.94 -1.28
C SER A 841 -35.21 -45.07 0.09
N TYR A 842 -36.08 -45.36 1.05
CA TYR A 842 -35.72 -45.54 2.45
C TYR A 842 -35.48 -47.02 2.77
N LEU A 843 -34.52 -47.28 3.63
CA LEU A 843 -34.08 -48.60 4.07
C LEU A 843 -34.07 -48.64 5.60
N ALA A 844 -34.46 -49.76 6.20
CA ALA A 844 -34.44 -49.95 7.66
C ALA A 844 -33.05 -50.40 8.17
N THR A 845 -31.99 -49.76 7.68
CA THR A 845 -30.59 -50.16 7.89
C THR A 845 -29.75 -49.10 8.60
N GLY A 846 -30.25 -47.87 8.75
CA GLY A 846 -29.54 -46.77 9.39
C GLY A 846 -29.57 -46.82 10.94
N PRO A 847 -28.58 -46.18 11.61
CA PRO A 847 -28.54 -45.99 13.06
C PRO A 847 -29.84 -45.51 13.74
N THR A 848 -30.64 -44.66 13.10
CA THR A 848 -31.95 -44.18 13.62
C THR A 848 -33.10 -45.17 13.40
N GLY A 849 -32.84 -46.28 12.71
CA GLY A 849 -33.85 -47.21 12.21
C GLY A 849 -34.33 -46.89 10.79
N SER A 850 -33.83 -45.82 10.17
CA SER A 850 -34.05 -45.48 8.76
C SER A 850 -32.77 -44.93 8.12
N SER A 851 -32.63 -45.10 6.81
CA SER A 851 -31.62 -44.44 5.98
C SER A 851 -32.16 -44.26 4.58
N ALA A 852 -31.57 -43.39 3.77
CA ALA A 852 -31.94 -43.21 2.39
C ALA A 852 -30.83 -43.59 1.41
N SER A 853 -31.18 -44.35 0.38
CA SER A 853 -30.27 -44.70 -0.72
C SER A 853 -30.04 -43.49 -1.63
N ILE A 854 -28.78 -43.07 -1.74
CA ILE A 854 -28.29 -42.08 -2.71
C ILE A 854 -27.58 -42.77 -3.89
N ASP A 855 -28.09 -43.94 -4.32
CA ASP A 855 -27.53 -44.71 -5.43
C ASP A 855 -28.10 -44.33 -6.80
N GLY A 856 -27.32 -44.62 -7.85
CA GLY A 856 -27.72 -44.41 -9.25
C GLY A 856 -27.95 -42.92 -9.55
N PRO A 857 -29.08 -42.53 -10.19
CA PRO A 857 -29.36 -41.13 -10.48
C PRO A 857 -29.82 -40.32 -9.25
N ARG A 858 -29.93 -40.90 -8.05
CA ARG A 858 -30.47 -40.21 -6.86
C ARG A 858 -29.42 -39.49 -6.02
N TYR A 859 -29.76 -38.29 -5.56
CA TYR A 859 -28.98 -37.50 -4.60
C TYR A 859 -29.90 -36.48 -3.90
N LEU A 860 -29.47 -35.94 -2.77
CA LEU A 860 -30.18 -34.86 -2.07
C LEU A 860 -29.62 -33.50 -2.47
N ARG A 861 -30.49 -32.50 -2.59
CA ARG A 861 -30.12 -31.10 -2.78
C ARG A 861 -31.03 -30.17 -2.00
N THR A 862 -30.63 -28.92 -1.75
CA THR A 862 -31.53 -27.90 -1.21
C THR A 862 -32.70 -27.61 -2.16
N ASN A 863 -33.86 -27.24 -1.62
CA ASN A 863 -35.01 -26.76 -2.37
C ASN A 863 -34.79 -25.34 -2.93
N GLY A 864 -33.91 -25.23 -3.92
CA GLY A 864 -33.44 -23.95 -4.48
C GLY A 864 -32.03 -23.60 -4.03
N VAL A 865 -31.59 -22.40 -4.40
CA VAL A 865 -30.27 -21.87 -4.06
C VAL A 865 -30.32 -21.08 -2.75
N ALA A 866 -29.29 -21.25 -1.92
CA ALA A 866 -29.11 -20.49 -0.69
C ALA A 866 -27.66 -20.00 -0.61
N THR A 867 -27.41 -18.92 0.15
CA THR A 867 -26.05 -18.54 0.55
C THR A 867 -25.68 -19.27 1.84
N LEU A 868 -24.41 -19.60 2.02
CA LEU A 868 -23.88 -20.15 3.27
C LEU A 868 -23.20 -19.11 4.16
N GLY A 869 -22.95 -17.90 3.67
CA GLY A 869 -22.16 -16.88 4.37
C GLY A 869 -20.66 -17.21 4.38
N TYR A 870 -19.84 -16.34 4.95
CA TYR A 870 -18.39 -16.52 4.95
C TYR A 870 -17.91 -17.21 6.24
N LEU A 871 -17.24 -18.36 6.11
CA LEU A 871 -16.76 -19.15 7.26
C LEU A 871 -15.24 -19.31 7.22
N ARG A 872 -14.59 -19.20 8.37
CA ARG A 872 -13.14 -19.44 8.56
C ARG A 872 -12.84 -20.78 9.24
N GLU A 873 -13.89 -21.50 9.58
CA GLU A 873 -13.87 -22.82 10.19
C GLU A 873 -15.23 -23.47 9.93
N ALA A 874 -15.28 -24.80 9.92
CA ALA A 874 -16.52 -25.54 9.75
C ALA A 874 -16.37 -26.98 10.23
N THR A 875 -17.50 -27.65 10.42
CA THR A 875 -17.54 -29.10 10.61
C THR A 875 -18.60 -29.71 9.69
N TRP A 876 -18.26 -30.78 8.99
CA TRP A 876 -19.21 -31.60 8.23
C TRP A 876 -19.37 -32.93 8.94
N ALA A 877 -20.62 -33.36 9.12
CA ALA A 877 -20.91 -34.61 9.81
C ALA A 877 -21.98 -35.42 9.06
N ALA A 878 -21.79 -36.74 9.02
CA ALA A 878 -22.79 -37.66 8.49
C ALA A 878 -22.72 -39.04 9.14
N GLU A 879 -23.88 -39.65 9.30
CA GLU A 879 -24.03 -41.10 9.44
C GLU A 879 -24.28 -41.68 8.05
N ILE A 880 -23.25 -42.28 7.46
CA ILE A 880 -23.26 -42.71 6.07
C ILE A 880 -22.65 -44.11 5.93
N LYS A 881 -23.23 -44.93 5.05
CA LYS A 881 -22.70 -46.22 4.62
C LYS A 881 -22.28 -46.13 3.17
N ILE A 882 -20.98 -46.19 2.92
CA ILE A 882 -20.40 -45.93 1.60
C ILE A 882 -20.12 -47.27 0.90
N ASN A 883 -20.55 -47.41 -0.35
CA ASN A 883 -20.20 -48.57 -1.17
C ASN A 883 -18.81 -48.40 -1.82
N ALA A 884 -18.11 -49.51 -2.04
CA ALA A 884 -16.80 -49.50 -2.66
C ALA A 884 -16.87 -49.05 -4.13
N SER A 885 -15.92 -48.20 -4.53
CA SER A 885 -15.77 -47.68 -5.89
C SER A 885 -14.32 -47.28 -6.12
N ASN A 886 -13.91 -47.18 -7.39
CA ASN A 886 -12.59 -46.73 -7.84
C ASN A 886 -12.64 -45.38 -8.60
N SER A 887 -13.72 -44.61 -8.43
CA SER A 887 -13.90 -43.29 -9.04
C SER A 887 -13.93 -42.16 -8.00
N TYR A 888 -13.73 -40.92 -8.48
CA TYR A 888 -14.06 -39.73 -7.70
C TYR A 888 -15.57 -39.67 -7.43
N ARG A 889 -15.95 -39.42 -6.17
CA ARG A 889 -17.35 -39.41 -5.73
C ARG A 889 -17.62 -38.42 -4.61
N ARG A 890 -18.64 -37.59 -4.79
CA ARG A 890 -19.00 -36.47 -3.91
C ARG A 890 -19.72 -36.95 -2.65
N ILE A 891 -19.31 -36.47 -1.49
CA ILE A 891 -20.11 -36.58 -0.26
C ILE A 891 -20.91 -35.31 -0.08
N TRP A 892 -20.23 -34.15 -0.03
CA TRP A 892 -20.86 -32.82 0.03
C TRP A 892 -20.36 -31.93 -1.11
N ASP A 893 -21.25 -31.14 -1.70
CA ASP A 893 -20.90 -30.13 -2.70
C ASP A 893 -21.78 -28.89 -2.52
N TRP A 894 -21.14 -27.74 -2.32
CA TRP A 894 -21.77 -26.44 -2.43
C TRP A 894 -20.80 -25.55 -3.21
N LYS A 895 -20.76 -25.69 -4.53
CA LYS A 895 -20.05 -24.77 -5.43
C LYS A 895 -21.03 -24.02 -6.30
N THR A 896 -20.66 -22.82 -6.74
CA THR A 896 -21.46 -22.13 -7.77
C THR A 896 -21.39 -22.89 -9.09
N PRO A 897 -22.47 -22.91 -9.90
CA PRO A 897 -22.49 -23.60 -11.20
C PRO A 897 -21.38 -23.15 -12.19
N SER A 898 -20.85 -21.93 -12.01
CA SER A 898 -19.72 -21.38 -12.79
C SER A 898 -18.34 -21.97 -12.44
N GLY A 899 -18.23 -22.81 -11.39
CA GLY A 899 -17.17 -23.82 -11.28
C GLY A 899 -15.76 -23.39 -10.83
N GLY A 900 -15.58 -22.20 -10.23
CA GLY A 900 -14.29 -21.82 -9.64
C GLY A 900 -14.01 -22.51 -8.29
N ASP A 901 -12.77 -22.92 -8.02
CA ASP A 901 -12.38 -23.53 -6.74
C ASP A 901 -12.33 -22.53 -5.57
N SER A 902 -12.41 -21.23 -5.85
CA SER A 902 -12.36 -20.13 -4.89
C SER A 902 -13.67 -19.86 -4.16
N VAL A 903 -14.80 -20.36 -4.66
CA VAL A 903 -16.14 -20.13 -4.09
C VAL A 903 -16.73 -21.43 -3.57
N GLY A 904 -17.25 -21.39 -2.35
CA GLY A 904 -17.88 -22.51 -1.69
C GLY A 904 -16.90 -23.62 -1.29
N PHE A 905 -17.42 -24.84 -1.21
CA PHE A 905 -16.62 -26.02 -0.85
C PHE A 905 -17.12 -27.27 -1.57
N LEU A 906 -16.24 -28.27 -1.66
CA LEU A 906 -16.64 -29.65 -1.94
C LEU A 906 -15.79 -30.61 -1.11
N ILE A 907 -16.39 -31.76 -0.79
CA ILE A 907 -15.73 -32.87 -0.11
C ILE A 907 -16.07 -34.14 -0.88
N ASP A 908 -15.04 -34.82 -1.36
CA ASP A 908 -15.15 -36.04 -2.13
C ASP A 908 -14.20 -37.14 -1.66
N LEU A 909 -14.38 -38.32 -2.23
CA LEU A 909 -13.46 -39.44 -2.10
C LEU A 909 -12.71 -39.64 -3.40
N THR A 910 -11.39 -39.81 -3.32
CA THR A 910 -10.55 -40.19 -4.45
C THR A 910 -10.84 -41.62 -4.92
N PRO A 911 -10.31 -42.05 -6.09
CA PRO A 911 -10.29 -43.45 -6.50
C PRO A 911 -9.74 -44.43 -5.46
N SER A 912 -8.79 -43.98 -4.62
CA SER A 912 -8.22 -44.76 -3.51
C SER A 912 -9.05 -44.70 -2.23
N GLY A 913 -10.16 -43.96 -2.21
CA GLY A 913 -11.04 -43.81 -1.04
C GLY A 913 -10.56 -42.80 -0.01
N GLN A 914 -9.56 -41.98 -0.34
CA GLN A 914 -9.08 -40.91 0.53
C GLN A 914 -10.04 -39.73 0.53
N VAL A 915 -10.23 -39.08 1.68
CA VAL A 915 -11.01 -37.83 1.78
C VAL A 915 -10.21 -36.69 1.17
N ARG A 916 -10.83 -35.97 0.23
CA ARG A 916 -10.30 -34.73 -0.32
C ARG A 916 -11.29 -33.59 -0.13
N ILE A 917 -10.75 -32.42 0.21
CA ILE A 917 -11.50 -31.18 0.45
C ILE A 917 -10.96 -30.12 -0.49
N ILE A 918 -11.85 -29.36 -1.14
CA ILE A 918 -11.47 -28.19 -1.95
C ILE A 918 -12.30 -26.99 -1.48
N THR A 919 -11.62 -25.94 -1.06
CA THR A 919 -12.18 -24.63 -0.66
C THR A 919 -11.12 -23.55 -0.87
N SER A 920 -11.51 -22.29 -0.98
CA SER A 920 -10.55 -21.16 -1.09
C SER A 920 -9.55 -21.24 -2.26
N GLY A 921 -9.87 -21.97 -3.33
CA GLY A 921 -8.95 -22.20 -4.46
C GLY A 921 -7.89 -23.27 -4.20
N VAL A 922 -7.95 -23.95 -3.06
CA VAL A 922 -6.96 -24.94 -2.61
C VAL A 922 -7.63 -26.30 -2.43
N GLY A 923 -7.04 -27.34 -3.03
CA GLY A 923 -7.46 -28.72 -2.84
C GLY A 923 -6.46 -29.52 -2.02
N VAL A 924 -6.94 -30.23 -0.99
CA VAL A 924 -6.13 -31.08 -0.11
C VAL A 924 -6.71 -32.48 -0.06
N THR A 925 -5.93 -33.46 -0.50
CA THR A 925 -6.21 -34.88 -0.26
C THR A 925 -5.57 -35.27 1.07
N THR A 926 -6.40 -35.67 2.03
CA THR A 926 -5.94 -36.13 3.34
C THR A 926 -5.38 -37.55 3.24
N ASN A 927 -4.65 -37.98 4.28
CA ASN A 927 -4.25 -39.38 4.41
C ASN A 927 -5.38 -40.30 4.95
N ALA A 928 -6.58 -39.78 5.22
CA ALA A 928 -7.70 -40.55 5.75
C ALA A 928 -8.40 -41.35 4.65
N VAL A 929 -8.48 -42.69 4.79
CA VAL A 929 -9.26 -43.58 3.91
C VAL A 929 -10.52 -44.03 4.65
N LEU A 930 -11.70 -43.80 4.06
CA LEU A 930 -12.96 -44.13 4.73
C LEU A 930 -13.32 -45.63 4.60
N PRO A 931 -13.82 -46.29 5.67
CA PRO A 931 -14.39 -47.64 5.58
C PRO A 931 -15.60 -47.71 4.64
N THR A 932 -15.76 -48.83 3.95
CA THR A 932 -16.90 -49.10 3.06
C THR A 932 -17.72 -50.28 3.55
N GLY A 933 -18.97 -50.40 3.10
CA GLY A 933 -19.85 -51.54 3.38
C GLY A 933 -20.54 -51.55 4.75
N ARG A 934 -20.27 -50.58 5.62
CA ARG A 934 -20.96 -50.37 6.92
C ARG A 934 -21.27 -48.90 7.16
N PHE A 935 -22.20 -48.62 8.07
CA PHE A 935 -22.39 -47.25 8.58
C PHE A 935 -21.16 -46.80 9.37
N ILE A 936 -20.76 -45.56 9.13
CA ILE A 936 -19.75 -44.83 9.88
C ILE A 936 -20.35 -43.52 10.39
N ASN A 937 -19.93 -43.11 11.58
CA ASN A 937 -20.09 -41.72 12.03
C ASN A 937 -18.88 -40.93 11.52
N LEU A 938 -19.06 -40.23 10.40
CA LEU A 938 -18.06 -39.41 9.76
C LEU A 938 -18.15 -37.98 10.28
N VAL A 939 -17.06 -37.45 10.83
CA VAL A 939 -16.93 -36.04 11.19
C VAL A 939 -15.65 -35.48 10.60
N ILE A 940 -15.75 -34.40 9.84
CA ILE A 940 -14.62 -33.69 9.24
C ILE A 940 -14.61 -32.28 9.82
N THR A 941 -13.56 -31.91 10.54
CA THR A 941 -13.39 -30.56 11.09
C THR A 941 -12.35 -29.78 10.30
N ALA A 942 -12.65 -28.52 10.02
CA ALA A 942 -11.74 -27.52 9.48
C ALA A 942 -11.61 -26.37 10.48
N SER A 943 -10.46 -26.24 11.13
CA SER A 943 -10.22 -25.20 12.13
C SER A 943 -9.75 -23.88 11.51
N ARG A 944 -9.76 -22.82 12.33
CA ARG A 944 -9.24 -21.48 11.93
C ARG A 944 -7.76 -21.48 11.56
N SER A 945 -6.97 -22.41 12.09
CA SER A 945 -5.56 -22.56 11.71
C SER A 945 -5.37 -23.25 10.35
N GLY A 946 -6.47 -23.67 9.71
CA GLY A 946 -6.46 -24.41 8.46
C GLY A 946 -6.25 -25.91 8.64
N GLU A 947 -6.22 -26.42 9.87
CA GLU A 947 -6.08 -27.85 10.14
C GLU A 947 -7.38 -28.60 9.77
N ILE A 948 -7.21 -29.67 9.00
CA ILE A 948 -8.28 -30.58 8.59
C ILE A 948 -8.09 -31.90 9.33
N ASP A 949 -9.10 -32.32 10.07
CA ASP A 949 -9.12 -33.62 10.73
C ASP A 949 -10.34 -34.43 10.30
N VAL A 950 -10.11 -35.71 10.03
CA VAL A 950 -11.15 -36.68 9.66
C VAL A 950 -11.28 -37.70 10.78
N TYR A 951 -12.49 -37.80 11.33
CA TYR A 951 -12.87 -38.75 12.36
C TYR A 951 -13.87 -39.75 11.81
N VAL A 952 -13.67 -41.02 12.16
CA VAL A 952 -14.60 -42.12 11.92
C VAL A 952 -14.90 -42.77 13.27
N ASP A 953 -16.17 -42.83 13.63
CA ASP A 953 -16.65 -43.43 14.88
C ASP A 953 -15.95 -42.83 16.12
N GLY A 954 -15.78 -41.50 16.11
CA GLY A 954 -15.10 -40.73 17.17
C GLY A 954 -13.57 -40.81 17.17
N THR A 955 -12.97 -41.66 16.32
CA THR A 955 -11.52 -41.84 16.25
C THR A 955 -10.92 -41.06 15.07
N ARG A 956 -9.84 -40.31 15.28
CA ARG A 956 -9.14 -39.61 14.19
C ARG A 956 -8.45 -40.62 13.28
N VAL A 957 -8.82 -40.64 12.00
CA VAL A 957 -8.28 -41.58 10.99
C VAL A 957 -7.35 -40.93 9.98
N GLY A 958 -7.23 -39.60 9.99
CA GLY A 958 -6.28 -38.85 9.19
C GLY A 958 -6.60 -37.36 9.16
N GLY A 959 -5.87 -36.62 8.33
CA GLY A 959 -6.03 -35.18 8.21
C GLY A 959 -5.16 -34.55 7.12
N GLY A 960 -5.16 -33.23 7.10
CA GLY A 960 -4.41 -32.38 6.17
C GLY A 960 -4.40 -30.93 6.65
N SER A 961 -3.92 -30.01 5.83
CA SER A 961 -4.01 -28.58 6.15
C SER A 961 -4.25 -27.74 4.90
N ILE A 962 -5.15 -26.76 5.01
CA ILE A 962 -5.43 -25.75 3.99
C ILE A 962 -4.99 -24.40 4.57
N PRO A 963 -3.87 -23.83 4.09
CA PRO A 963 -3.43 -22.51 4.52
C PRO A 963 -4.51 -21.45 4.27
N ASN A 964 -4.73 -20.55 5.24
CA ASN A 964 -5.71 -19.46 5.15
C ASN A 964 -7.13 -19.93 4.79
N LEU A 965 -7.58 -21.03 5.40
CA LEU A 965 -8.89 -21.64 5.15
C LEU A 965 -10.04 -20.61 5.21
N ALA A 966 -10.84 -20.60 4.16
CA ALA A 966 -12.01 -19.75 4.01
C ALA A 966 -13.07 -20.40 3.10
N ILE A 967 -14.28 -20.58 3.59
CA ILE A 967 -15.42 -21.04 2.79
C ILE A 967 -16.21 -19.81 2.38
N ASP A 968 -16.05 -19.42 1.11
CA ASP A 968 -16.80 -18.29 0.53
C ASP A 968 -18.20 -18.75 0.12
N GLY A 969 -19.13 -18.64 1.07
CA GLY A 969 -20.54 -18.95 0.90
C GLY A 969 -21.42 -17.80 0.41
N CYS A 970 -20.83 -16.75 -0.17
CA CYS A 970 -21.54 -15.49 -0.41
C CYS A 970 -22.47 -15.50 -1.63
N ALA A 971 -22.15 -16.31 -2.64
CA ALA A 971 -22.98 -16.47 -3.83
C ALA A 971 -24.10 -17.50 -3.62
N PRO A 972 -25.28 -17.39 -4.23
CA PRO A 972 -26.31 -18.42 -4.11
C PRO A 972 -25.92 -19.71 -4.86
N ALA A 973 -25.97 -20.87 -4.20
CA ALA A 973 -25.78 -22.19 -4.81
C ALA A 973 -26.61 -23.29 -4.13
N GLU A 974 -26.71 -24.46 -4.76
CA GLU A 974 -27.36 -25.63 -4.16
C GLU A 974 -26.37 -26.41 -3.30
N LEU A 975 -26.76 -26.76 -2.08
CA LEU A 975 -26.04 -27.75 -1.28
C LEU A 975 -26.49 -29.14 -1.75
N ARG A 976 -25.54 -30.01 -2.07
CA ARG A 976 -25.80 -31.36 -2.54
C ARG A 976 -25.10 -32.41 -1.68
N ILE A 977 -25.79 -33.52 -1.46
CA ILE A 977 -25.26 -34.72 -0.83
C ILE A 977 -25.27 -35.84 -1.87
N GLY A 978 -24.08 -36.29 -2.26
CA GLY A 978 -23.92 -37.45 -3.15
C GLY A 978 -23.72 -37.17 -4.64
N ALA A 979 -23.68 -35.91 -5.09
CA ALA A 979 -23.40 -35.53 -6.49
C ALA A 979 -22.72 -34.16 -6.59
N ASP A 980 -22.07 -33.89 -7.72
CA ASP A 980 -21.52 -32.55 -8.03
C ASP A 980 -22.62 -31.58 -8.51
N GLN A 981 -22.29 -30.30 -8.75
CA GLN A 981 -23.23 -29.29 -9.26
C GLN A 981 -23.80 -29.58 -10.66
N GLY A 982 -23.14 -30.41 -11.46
CA GLY A 982 -23.66 -30.92 -12.74
C GLY A 982 -24.59 -32.13 -12.60
N GLY A 983 -24.71 -32.69 -11.38
CA GLY A 983 -25.43 -33.93 -11.13
C GLY A 983 -24.63 -35.18 -11.52
N GLY A 984 -23.31 -35.05 -11.67
CA GLY A 984 -22.32 -36.09 -11.93
C GLY A 984 -21.50 -36.47 -10.67
N GLN A 985 -20.31 -37.07 -10.86
CA GLN A 985 -19.39 -37.58 -9.82
C GLN A 985 -20.09 -38.15 -8.57
N ARG A 986 -20.96 -39.13 -8.82
CA ARG A 986 -21.92 -39.63 -7.83
C ARG A 986 -21.30 -40.63 -6.87
N ILE A 987 -21.73 -40.58 -5.62
CA ILE A 987 -21.47 -41.65 -4.66
C ILE A 987 -22.55 -42.73 -4.78
N SER A 988 -22.20 -43.96 -4.40
CA SER A 988 -23.14 -45.03 -4.10
C SER A 988 -23.09 -45.26 -2.59
N ALA A 989 -24.18 -44.94 -1.89
CA ALA A 989 -24.23 -44.94 -0.43
C ALA A 989 -25.66 -44.92 0.12
N GLU A 990 -25.76 -45.19 1.42
CA GLU A 990 -26.94 -44.94 2.25
C GLU A 990 -26.61 -43.81 3.24
N VAL A 991 -27.45 -42.79 3.37
CA VAL A 991 -27.30 -41.70 4.35
C VAL A 991 -28.43 -41.75 5.36
N ASP A 992 -28.11 -41.76 6.66
CA ASP A 992 -29.09 -41.67 7.75
C ASP A 992 -29.28 -40.22 8.15
N ARG A 993 -28.23 -39.56 8.65
CA ARG A 993 -28.26 -38.12 9.01
C ARG A 993 -27.06 -37.39 8.47
N THR A 994 -27.21 -36.09 8.19
CA THR A 994 -26.09 -35.21 7.85
C THR A 994 -26.30 -33.78 8.34
N ALA A 995 -25.23 -33.12 8.74
CA ALA A 995 -25.24 -31.72 9.16
C ALA A 995 -23.92 -31.01 8.83
N MET A 996 -23.98 -29.67 8.82
CA MET A 996 -22.78 -28.82 8.77
C MET A 996 -22.85 -27.74 9.84
N PHE A 997 -21.74 -27.48 10.53
CA PHE A 997 -21.64 -26.48 11.60
C PHE A 997 -20.76 -25.31 11.17
N THR A 998 -20.99 -24.13 11.74
CA THR A 998 -20.25 -22.89 11.47
C THR A 998 -18.92 -22.79 12.22
N LYS A 999 -18.57 -23.83 13.00
CA LYS A 999 -17.36 -23.91 13.83
C LYS A 999 -16.69 -25.27 13.68
N ALA A 1000 -15.40 -25.35 13.98
CA ALA A 1000 -14.72 -26.63 14.20
C ALA A 1000 -15.16 -27.23 15.55
N LEU A 1001 -15.82 -28.39 15.54
CA LEU A 1001 -16.29 -29.03 16.77
C LEU A 1001 -15.11 -29.58 17.58
N GLY A 1002 -15.07 -29.24 18.87
CA GLY A 1002 -14.15 -29.81 19.85
C GLY A 1002 -14.43 -31.29 20.14
N ALA A 1003 -13.54 -31.95 20.88
CA ALA A 1003 -13.60 -33.39 21.11
C ALA A 1003 -14.93 -33.90 21.71
N GLU A 1004 -15.47 -33.15 22.68
CA GLU A 1004 -16.76 -33.46 23.31
C GLU A 1004 -17.93 -33.32 22.32
N ASP A 1005 -17.98 -32.21 21.58
CA ASP A 1005 -19.05 -31.89 20.63
C ASP A 1005 -19.08 -32.86 19.44
N ARG A 1006 -17.93 -33.34 18.96
CA ARG A 1006 -17.86 -34.30 17.83
C ARG A 1006 -18.55 -35.62 18.15
N GLY A 1007 -18.43 -36.12 19.37
CA GLY A 1007 -19.05 -37.40 19.78
C GLY A 1007 -20.57 -37.33 19.89
N ARG A 1008 -21.14 -36.12 19.96
CA ARG A 1008 -22.57 -35.86 20.16
C ARG A 1008 -23.16 -34.94 19.10
N TRP A 1009 -22.54 -34.82 17.93
CA TRP A 1009 -22.95 -33.86 16.90
C TRP A 1009 -24.41 -34.03 16.49
N GLN A 1010 -24.95 -35.25 16.55
CA GLN A 1010 -26.36 -35.53 16.25
C GLN A 1010 -27.30 -34.84 17.24
N ALA A 1011 -26.96 -34.88 18.54
CA ALA A 1011 -27.71 -34.11 19.54
C ALA A 1011 -27.59 -32.61 19.24
N LEU A 1012 -26.40 -32.12 18.87
CA LEU A 1012 -26.23 -30.70 18.53
C LEU A 1012 -27.00 -30.27 17.27
N ALA A 1013 -27.16 -31.16 16.30
CA ALA A 1013 -27.81 -30.85 15.02
C ALA A 1013 -29.34 -31.01 15.05
N PHE A 1014 -29.87 -31.91 15.88
CA PHE A 1014 -31.29 -32.33 15.82
C PHE A 1014 -32.05 -32.16 17.15
N THR A 1015 -31.51 -31.43 18.13
CA THR A 1015 -32.27 -31.10 19.36
C THR A 1015 -33.30 -30.01 19.06
N ALA A 1016 -34.56 -30.24 19.46
CA ALA A 1016 -35.64 -29.27 19.30
C ALA A 1016 -35.30 -27.92 19.99
N PRO A 1017 -35.66 -26.77 19.41
CA PRO A 1017 -35.37 -25.47 20.02
C PRO A 1017 -36.18 -25.32 21.31
N GLY A 1018 -35.57 -25.60 22.47
CA GLY A 1018 -36.29 -25.54 23.74
C GLY A 1018 -35.52 -25.81 25.03
N GLU A 1019 -34.32 -26.39 25.02
CA GLU A 1019 -33.56 -26.63 26.26
C GLU A 1019 -32.25 -25.83 26.29
N SER A 1020 -32.18 -24.86 27.20
CA SER A 1020 -30.98 -24.08 27.48
C SER A 1020 -30.10 -24.80 28.49
N VAL A 1021 -28.82 -25.00 28.15
CA VAL A 1021 -27.76 -25.33 29.12
C VAL A 1021 -26.90 -24.08 29.30
N THR A 1022 -26.77 -23.60 30.53
CA THR A 1022 -25.91 -22.46 30.86
C THR A 1022 -24.53 -22.94 31.26
N ALA A 1023 -23.49 -22.44 30.59
CA ALA A 1023 -22.12 -22.50 31.05
C ALA A 1023 -21.69 -21.06 31.39
N GLU A 1024 -21.29 -20.82 32.63
CA GLU A 1024 -20.72 -19.53 33.02
C GLU A 1024 -19.26 -19.48 32.57
N THR A 1025 -19.00 -18.61 31.61
CA THR A 1025 -17.66 -18.18 31.21
C THR A 1025 -17.44 -16.78 31.75
N GLU A 1026 -16.31 -16.53 32.39
CA GLU A 1026 -15.92 -15.16 32.76
C GLU A 1026 -15.54 -14.40 31.49
N ILE A 1027 -16.42 -13.49 31.08
CA ILE A 1027 -16.11 -12.46 30.08
C ILE A 1027 -15.61 -11.24 30.86
N SER A 1028 -14.31 -10.97 30.77
CA SER A 1028 -13.68 -9.79 31.37
C SER A 1028 -13.38 -8.74 30.30
N GLY A 1029 -13.48 -7.48 30.69
CA GLY A 1029 -13.01 -6.32 29.93
C GLY A 1029 -12.31 -5.39 30.90
N SER A 1030 -11.16 -4.83 30.51
CA SER A 1030 -10.43 -3.86 31.32
C SER A 1030 -10.74 -2.43 30.87
N VAL A 1031 -10.91 -1.53 31.84
CA VAL A 1031 -10.98 -0.09 31.59
C VAL A 1031 -9.60 0.49 31.96
N PRO A 1032 -8.85 1.10 31.02
CA PRO A 1032 -7.56 1.69 31.33
C PRO A 1032 -7.71 2.86 32.30
N GLN A 1033 -6.67 3.14 33.11
CA GLN A 1033 -6.58 4.38 33.88
C GLN A 1033 -6.39 5.56 32.91
N VAL A 1034 -7.36 6.45 32.85
CA VAL A 1034 -7.40 7.62 31.97
C VAL A 1034 -7.67 8.85 32.82
N LEU A 1035 -6.87 9.90 32.61
CA LEU A 1035 -7.10 11.24 33.12
C LEU A 1035 -6.73 12.22 32.01
N SER A 1036 -7.74 12.76 31.32
CA SER A 1036 -7.59 13.60 30.14
C SER A 1036 -8.40 14.88 30.29
N LEU A 1037 -7.78 16.01 29.92
CA LEU A 1037 -8.38 17.35 29.86
C LEU A 1037 -8.02 17.95 28.50
N ALA A 1038 -9.02 18.24 27.67
CA ALA A 1038 -8.85 18.89 26.38
C ALA A 1038 -9.62 20.21 26.33
N PHE A 1039 -9.06 21.23 25.68
CA PHE A 1039 -9.74 22.51 25.44
C PHE A 1039 -10.08 22.64 23.96
N ASN A 1040 -11.29 23.11 23.66
CA ASN A 1040 -11.76 23.28 22.28
C ASN A 1040 -11.33 24.63 21.67
N GLN A 1041 -10.67 25.48 22.45
CA GLN A 1041 -10.26 26.83 22.07
C GLN A 1041 -8.89 27.14 22.68
N ALA A 1042 -8.01 27.79 21.91
CA ALA A 1042 -6.63 28.09 22.35
C ALA A 1042 -6.51 29.35 23.23
N THR A 1043 -7.47 30.26 23.19
CA THR A 1043 -7.43 31.54 23.91
C THR A 1043 -8.83 32.00 24.33
N ALA A 1044 -8.93 32.73 25.44
CA ALA A 1044 -10.15 33.43 25.88
C ALA A 1044 -9.96 34.95 25.75
N ASN A 1045 -10.90 35.65 25.12
CA ASN A 1045 -10.81 37.09 24.91
C ASN A 1045 -11.87 37.84 25.74
N LEU A 1046 -11.43 38.69 26.67
CA LEU A 1046 -12.29 39.49 27.54
C LEU A 1046 -12.79 40.80 26.90
N GLY A 1047 -12.36 41.10 25.67
CA GLY A 1047 -12.68 42.34 24.96
C GLY A 1047 -11.89 43.56 25.45
N THR A 1048 -12.37 44.76 25.12
CA THR A 1048 -11.70 46.02 25.44
C THR A 1048 -12.14 46.57 26.80
N PHE A 1049 -11.20 46.73 27.73
CA PHE A 1049 -11.44 47.38 29.02
C PHE A 1049 -11.62 48.90 28.85
N LYS A 1050 -12.71 49.45 29.39
CA LYS A 1050 -13.05 50.88 29.36
C LYS A 1050 -12.54 51.60 30.61
N PRO A 1051 -11.64 52.59 30.50
CA PRO A 1051 -11.22 53.42 31.63
C PRO A 1051 -12.38 54.22 32.23
N GLY A 1052 -12.37 54.44 33.55
CA GLY A 1052 -13.36 55.29 34.23
C GLY A 1052 -14.73 54.66 34.46
N VAL A 1053 -14.92 53.38 34.11
CA VAL A 1053 -16.21 52.68 34.20
C VAL A 1053 -16.07 51.42 35.03
N THR A 1054 -16.95 51.25 36.03
CA THR A 1054 -17.08 49.99 36.74
C THR A 1054 -17.76 48.96 35.84
N ALA A 1055 -17.07 47.89 35.46
CA ALA A 1055 -17.61 46.84 34.60
C ALA A 1055 -16.91 45.48 34.84
N ASP A 1056 -17.68 44.41 34.67
CA ASP A 1056 -17.17 43.04 34.62
C ASP A 1056 -17.00 42.62 33.15
N TYR A 1057 -15.80 42.19 32.78
CA TYR A 1057 -15.48 41.66 31.45
C TYR A 1057 -15.38 40.15 31.53
N THR A 1058 -16.10 39.42 30.67
CA THR A 1058 -16.23 37.97 30.75
C THR A 1058 -15.85 37.27 29.45
N ALA A 1059 -15.29 36.07 29.57
CA ALA A 1059 -15.00 35.16 28.46
C ALA A 1059 -15.28 33.71 28.88
N THR A 1060 -15.42 32.80 27.91
CA THR A 1060 -15.69 31.39 28.18
C THR A 1060 -14.67 30.52 27.44
N LEU A 1061 -14.28 29.41 28.07
CA LEU A 1061 -13.51 28.31 27.48
C LEU A 1061 -14.30 27.02 27.67
N ASP A 1062 -14.38 26.22 26.61
CA ASP A 1062 -14.98 24.89 26.69
C ASP A 1062 -13.88 23.84 26.85
N ALA A 1063 -14.02 23.01 27.88
CA ALA A 1063 -13.13 21.90 28.15
C ALA A 1063 -13.88 20.57 28.16
N THR A 1064 -13.18 19.49 27.84
CA THR A 1064 -13.69 18.11 27.89
C THR A 1064 -12.84 17.31 28.86
N VAL A 1065 -13.47 16.69 29.85
CA VAL A 1065 -12.82 15.86 30.88
C VAL A 1065 -13.18 14.39 30.70
N THR A 1066 -12.16 13.53 30.62
CA THR A 1066 -12.32 12.07 30.71
C THR A 1066 -11.48 11.55 31.87
N SER A 1067 -12.11 10.89 32.83
CA SER A 1067 -11.47 10.25 33.97
C SER A 1067 -12.05 8.86 34.21
N THR A 1068 -11.22 7.84 34.41
CA THR A 1068 -11.67 6.52 34.87
C THR A 1068 -11.39 6.28 36.35
N ALA A 1069 -10.88 7.29 37.06
CA ALA A 1069 -10.53 7.21 38.48
C ALA A 1069 -11.77 7.32 39.39
N PRO A 1070 -11.71 6.79 40.63
CA PRO A 1070 -12.78 6.94 41.62
C PRO A 1070 -13.04 8.39 42.03
N ASN A 1071 -12.03 9.25 41.89
CA ASN A 1071 -12.16 10.69 42.05
C ASN A 1071 -11.25 11.45 41.07
N ALA A 1072 -11.61 12.69 40.77
CA ALA A 1072 -10.73 13.62 40.07
C ALA A 1072 -11.09 15.07 40.46
N ALA A 1073 -10.15 15.99 40.34
CA ALA A 1073 -10.35 17.42 40.60
C ALA A 1073 -9.70 18.24 39.50
N LEU A 1074 -10.47 19.16 38.92
CA LEU A 1074 -10.00 20.18 38.01
C LEU A 1074 -9.69 21.45 38.81
N THR A 1075 -8.44 21.92 38.72
CA THR A 1075 -7.95 23.13 39.38
C THR A 1075 -7.30 24.06 38.34
N VAL A 1076 -7.15 25.33 38.70
CA VAL A 1076 -6.45 26.31 37.89
C VAL A 1076 -5.53 27.15 38.76
N HIS A 1077 -4.35 27.45 38.25
CA HIS A 1077 -3.44 28.38 38.88
C HIS A 1077 -2.71 29.24 37.85
N ASP A 1078 -2.14 30.30 38.35
CA ASP A 1078 -1.20 31.16 37.65
C ASP A 1078 0.22 30.87 38.15
N ALA A 1079 1.06 30.34 37.27
CA ALA A 1079 2.44 29.97 37.59
C ALA A 1079 3.41 31.17 37.62
N SER A 1080 2.96 32.37 37.23
CA SER A 1080 3.80 33.55 37.23
C SER A 1080 4.15 34.00 38.65
N ALA A 1081 5.43 34.27 38.90
CA ALA A 1081 5.88 34.90 40.14
C ALA A 1081 5.51 36.40 40.22
N THR A 1082 5.16 37.02 39.10
CA THR A 1082 4.78 38.44 39.03
C THR A 1082 3.28 38.59 39.13
N ALA A 1083 2.82 39.19 40.24
CA ALA A 1083 1.41 39.43 40.59
C ALA A 1083 0.48 38.22 40.33
N PRO A 1084 0.69 37.08 41.01
CA PRO A 1084 -0.09 35.85 40.80
C PRO A 1084 -1.60 36.11 40.90
N GLY A 1085 -2.37 35.64 39.93
CA GLY A 1085 -3.82 35.82 39.86
C GLY A 1085 -4.30 37.11 39.20
N HIS A 1086 -3.40 38.04 38.85
CA HIS A 1086 -3.75 39.32 38.23
C HIS A 1086 -3.26 39.41 36.78
N LEU A 1087 -4.08 39.97 35.88
CA LEU A 1087 -3.61 40.31 34.53
C LEU A 1087 -2.61 41.47 34.59
N VAL A 1088 -1.60 41.40 33.72
CA VAL A 1088 -0.50 42.37 33.68
C VAL A 1088 -0.26 42.90 32.27
N GLN A 1089 0.27 44.12 32.19
CA GLN A 1089 0.77 44.74 30.96
C GLN A 1089 2.16 45.32 31.26
N GLY A 1090 3.22 44.60 30.88
CA GLY A 1090 4.57 44.92 31.34
C GLY A 1090 4.69 44.83 32.87
N SER A 1091 5.11 45.91 33.51
CA SER A 1091 5.19 46.02 34.98
C SER A 1091 3.87 46.46 35.65
N TYR A 1092 2.83 46.77 34.88
CA TYR A 1092 1.55 47.25 35.40
C TYR A 1092 0.62 46.07 35.70
N VAL A 1093 -0.01 46.11 36.87
CA VAL A 1093 -0.86 45.03 37.42
C VAL A 1093 -2.27 45.58 37.61
N LEU A 1094 -3.29 44.85 37.15
CA LEU A 1094 -4.67 45.23 37.47
C LEU A 1094 -4.96 45.05 38.97
N PRO A 1095 -5.57 46.04 39.65
CA PRO A 1095 -5.84 45.94 41.09
C PRO A 1095 -6.74 44.76 41.48
N GLN A 1096 -7.71 44.42 40.64
CA GLN A 1096 -8.62 43.29 40.87
C GLN A 1096 -8.05 42.00 40.27
N ALA A 1097 -8.13 40.91 41.01
CA ALA A 1097 -7.71 39.59 40.53
C ALA A 1097 -8.63 39.09 39.39
N LEU A 1098 -8.05 38.35 38.46
CA LEU A 1098 -8.81 37.58 37.48
C LEU A 1098 -9.58 36.50 38.23
N GLN A 1099 -10.86 36.37 37.93
CA GLN A 1099 -11.75 35.38 38.54
C GLN A 1099 -12.14 34.31 37.52
N VAL A 1100 -12.38 33.11 38.02
CA VAL A 1100 -12.69 31.92 37.21
C VAL A 1100 -13.75 31.08 37.91
N ARG A 1101 -14.58 30.39 37.13
CA ARG A 1101 -15.51 29.35 37.60
C ARG A 1101 -15.67 28.27 36.56
N ALA A 1102 -16.16 27.11 36.98
CA ALA A 1102 -16.65 26.07 36.09
C ALA A 1102 -18.17 25.86 36.29
N GLY A 1103 -18.91 25.71 35.18
CA GLY A 1103 -20.35 25.52 35.17
C GLY A 1103 -21.11 26.60 35.96
N ALA A 1104 -22.03 26.16 36.83
CA ALA A 1104 -22.83 27.03 37.68
C ALA A 1104 -22.13 27.48 38.98
N GLY A 1105 -20.83 27.20 39.13
CA GLY A 1105 -20.06 27.60 40.31
C GLY A 1105 -19.98 29.13 40.52
N ALA A 1106 -19.52 29.54 41.70
CA ALA A 1106 -19.22 30.94 41.98
C ALA A 1106 -17.86 31.33 41.36
N PHE A 1107 -17.74 32.57 40.91
CA PHE A 1107 -16.44 33.12 40.50
C PHE A 1107 -15.51 33.21 41.70
N ALA A 1108 -14.32 32.63 41.58
CA ALA A 1108 -13.27 32.68 42.58
C ALA A 1108 -12.00 33.30 41.97
N PRO A 1109 -11.20 34.08 42.72
CA PRO A 1109 -9.91 34.57 42.26
C PRO A 1109 -8.99 33.42 41.83
N VAL A 1110 -8.22 33.63 40.76
CA VAL A 1110 -7.18 32.70 40.33
C VAL A 1110 -6.02 32.72 41.33
N GLY A 1111 -5.71 31.56 41.92
CA GLY A 1111 -4.60 31.39 42.86
C GLY A 1111 -3.25 31.17 42.18
N GLY A 1112 -2.17 31.28 42.96
CA GLY A 1112 -0.82 30.94 42.51
C GLY A 1112 -0.53 29.44 42.58
N ALA A 1113 0.63 29.01 42.06
CA ALA A 1113 1.02 27.59 42.02
C ALA A 1113 1.03 26.87 43.39
N SER A 1114 1.26 27.59 44.50
CA SER A 1114 1.23 27.03 45.86
C SER A 1114 -0.17 26.87 46.46
N ALA A 1115 -1.19 27.50 45.85
CA ALA A 1115 -2.59 27.40 46.26
C ALA A 1115 -3.51 27.49 45.02
N PRO A 1116 -3.55 26.46 44.15
CA PRO A 1116 -4.43 26.45 42.99
C PRO A 1116 -5.91 26.59 43.36
N THR A 1117 -6.67 27.33 42.55
CA THR A 1117 -8.10 27.50 42.73
C THR A 1117 -8.85 26.25 42.26
N PRO A 1118 -9.64 25.58 43.12
CA PRO A 1118 -10.45 24.44 42.71
C PRO A 1118 -11.64 24.88 41.86
N LEU A 1119 -11.92 24.15 40.78
CA LEU A 1119 -13.03 24.44 39.86
C LEU A 1119 -14.15 23.41 39.93
N VAL A 1120 -13.80 22.12 39.78
CA VAL A 1120 -14.76 21.01 39.79
C VAL A 1120 -14.13 19.80 40.46
N SER A 1121 -14.92 19.06 41.23
CA SER A 1121 -14.54 17.74 41.75
C SER A 1121 -15.51 16.68 41.24
N TYR A 1122 -14.96 15.54 40.84
CA TYR A 1122 -15.67 14.38 40.32
C TYR A 1122 -15.61 13.26 41.36
N THR A 1123 -16.76 12.70 41.71
CA THR A 1123 -16.91 11.57 42.66
C THR A 1123 -17.11 10.23 41.93
N GLY A 1124 -16.41 10.05 40.81
CA GLY A 1124 -16.44 8.82 40.00
C GLY A 1124 -16.01 9.07 38.55
N PRO A 1125 -15.91 8.01 37.73
CA PRO A 1125 -15.53 8.11 36.33
C PRO A 1125 -16.42 9.07 35.53
N LYS A 1126 -15.79 9.77 34.58
CA LYS A 1126 -16.42 10.68 33.62
C LYS A 1126 -15.89 10.38 32.23
N SER A 1127 -16.79 10.32 31.25
CA SER A 1127 -16.43 10.10 29.85
C SER A 1127 -16.89 11.29 29.03
N LEU A 1128 -15.94 12.03 28.46
CA LEU A 1128 -16.19 13.21 27.62
C LEU A 1128 -17.10 14.26 28.29
N ASP A 1129 -16.92 14.49 29.59
CA ASP A 1129 -17.73 15.45 30.35
C ASP A 1129 -17.38 16.87 29.92
N ALA A 1130 -18.37 17.58 29.39
CA ALA A 1130 -18.20 18.94 28.90
C ALA A 1130 -18.27 19.93 30.07
N VAL A 1131 -17.21 20.72 30.24
CA VAL A 1131 -17.05 21.70 31.32
C VAL A 1131 -16.88 23.09 30.71
N ALA A 1132 -17.90 23.94 30.87
CA ALA A 1132 -17.80 25.35 30.52
C ALA A 1132 -17.05 26.11 31.63
N ILE A 1133 -15.91 26.70 31.30
CA ILE A 1133 -15.09 27.52 32.20
C ILE A 1133 -15.32 28.98 31.86
N ALA A 1134 -15.86 29.77 32.78
CA ALA A 1134 -16.04 31.20 32.60
C ALA A 1134 -14.95 31.96 33.33
N LEU A 1135 -14.38 32.96 32.67
CA LEU A 1135 -13.43 33.93 33.22
C LEU A 1135 -14.11 35.28 33.37
N LYS A 1136 -13.71 36.02 34.41
CA LYS A 1136 -14.21 37.36 34.69
C LYS A 1136 -13.10 38.26 35.21
N GLN A 1137 -12.91 39.41 34.58
CA GLN A 1137 -12.06 40.48 35.09
C GLN A 1137 -12.94 41.66 35.52
N PRO A 1138 -13.11 41.89 36.83
CA PRO A 1138 -13.70 43.12 37.34
C PRO A 1138 -12.73 44.29 37.11
N ILE A 1139 -13.26 45.44 36.69
CA ILE A 1139 -12.54 46.72 36.62
C ILE A 1139 -13.39 47.76 37.36
N ALA A 1140 -12.83 48.46 38.34
CA ALA A 1140 -13.50 49.57 39.01
C ALA A 1140 -13.30 50.88 38.23
N ALA A 1141 -14.23 51.83 38.40
CA ALA A 1141 -14.11 53.16 37.76
C ALA A 1141 -12.82 53.91 38.12
N THR A 1142 -12.17 53.56 39.24
CA THR A 1142 -10.92 54.16 39.73
C THR A 1142 -9.67 53.36 39.38
N ASP A 1143 -9.79 52.21 38.69
CA ASP A 1143 -8.62 51.39 38.34
C ASP A 1143 -7.83 52.06 37.20
N GLY A 1144 -6.51 52.18 37.39
CA GLY A 1144 -5.61 52.71 36.36
C GLY A 1144 -5.40 51.71 35.23
N LEU A 1145 -5.84 52.07 34.01
CA LEU A 1145 -5.65 51.25 32.81
C LEU A 1145 -4.60 51.88 31.88
N HIS A 1146 -3.58 51.12 31.53
CA HIS A 1146 -2.56 51.50 30.55
C HIS A 1146 -2.95 51.07 29.15
N THR A 1147 -2.58 51.87 28.14
CA THR A 1147 -2.78 51.50 26.73
C THR A 1147 -1.94 50.26 26.40
N GLY A 1148 -2.61 49.18 26.00
CA GLY A 1148 -1.97 47.92 25.61
C GLY A 1148 -2.82 46.71 25.96
N ALA A 1149 -2.28 45.52 25.71
CA ALA A 1149 -2.93 44.26 26.07
C ALA A 1149 -2.52 43.82 27.48
N TYR A 1150 -3.51 43.58 28.34
CA TYR A 1150 -3.34 42.88 29.60
C TYR A 1150 -3.54 41.39 29.37
N GLY A 1151 -2.60 40.55 29.80
CA GLY A 1151 -2.65 39.12 29.52
C GLY A 1151 -1.92 38.27 30.54
N LYS A 1152 -2.26 36.98 30.57
CA LYS A 1152 -1.56 35.98 31.38
C LYS A 1152 -1.81 34.56 30.88
N THR A 1153 -0.88 33.65 31.19
CA THR A 1153 -1.02 32.22 30.93
C THR A 1153 -1.44 31.51 32.21
N LEU A 1154 -2.55 30.77 32.16
CA LEU A 1154 -3.04 29.97 33.28
C LEU A 1154 -2.78 28.49 33.02
N THR A 1155 -2.51 27.74 34.09
CA THR A 1155 -2.32 26.30 34.05
C THR A 1155 -3.54 25.63 34.69
N PHE A 1156 -4.26 24.84 33.89
CA PHE A 1156 -5.34 23.99 34.36
C PHE A 1156 -4.82 22.57 34.60
N THR A 1157 -5.16 21.98 35.74
CA THR A 1157 -4.68 20.66 36.13
C THR A 1157 -5.86 19.79 36.52
N LEU A 1158 -6.01 18.66 35.85
CA LEU A 1158 -6.88 17.57 36.27
C LEU A 1158 -6.03 16.56 37.04
N SER A 1159 -6.38 16.28 38.29
CA SER A 1159 -5.62 15.39 39.18
C SER A 1159 -6.55 14.44 39.95
N THR A 1160 -6.06 13.25 40.30
CA THR A 1160 -6.74 12.28 41.19
C THR A 1160 -5.85 12.00 42.40
N THR A 1161 -6.45 11.76 43.58
CA THR A 1161 -5.72 11.31 44.77
C THR A 1161 -5.75 9.79 44.94
N THR A 1162 -6.53 9.11 44.10
CA THR A 1162 -6.61 7.64 43.99
C THR A 1162 -6.38 7.28 42.51
N PRO A 1163 -5.13 7.36 42.02
CA PRO A 1163 -4.79 7.12 40.63
C PRO A 1163 -5.04 5.69 40.17
#